data_AF-A0A7C2XQN0-F1
#
_entry.id   AF-A0A7C2XQN0-F1
#
_cell.length_a   1.000
_cell.length_b   1.000
_cell.length_c   1.000
_cell.angle_alpha   90.00
_cell.angle_beta   90.00
_cell.angle_gamma   90.00
#
_symmetry.space_group_name_H-M   'P 1'
#
loop_
_entity.id
_entity.type
_entity.pdbx_description
1 polymer ?
#
loop_
_entity_poly.entity_id
_entity_poly.type
_entity_poly.pdbx_seq_one_letter_code
_entity_poly.pdbx_strand_id
1 'polypeptide(L)'
;MATKNIVDAHALVWYLEGNPRLGMQANREFCYITAFLISFSLLASAQQPLRKPTVDFQRVTGVGNIAMTITNYGTFGDGFAQQRPIDLPSCEYPKGSGIEHLFDGGLWIGGRKDNGSLLVTTAAVDASNLNFTVAPGFEFTTSADPKDILLERSSLLDSPFFDPRAISHQDFIADFTDSNLTIPETGDLIPEHTPLKLAVHLETYAWNFPFADAFVIFNYTIRNASRDTLREVYLGVMGDLVVRNVRITPPRVGAPFYQHKGIGKIDSLFMLYVYDFNGDPGFTEDGLYVAMQILGVTPPEGDTGYRKRSIANAWRFRTNDTPQNDIERYERLKGGIISFEQGLAQNFISLLSTGPIAKFAPQQSINFVFAIVCAGKFGTDPNSKDSFHSKLNLFTNAGWAQRAYDGEDKNANGILDPGEDLNRNGKIDRYVLPTPPSPPRLRTIVEDKRVTLYWDRNAEFSRDLISGELDFEGYRIYRSQLGADLPGRDLLSSMTLVAEFDSSNGLNYDTGFRAVRLDKPVFFAGDTTAYRYKFVNENLLNGWQYAYAVTAFDRGDPSENLPSLESSRLSTVKRLIPGTPAADASAQSAARKVSVYPNPYRGHATWDGRLERERKIYFFNLPARCEIRIYTLAGDVVDTIQHEASSYTGLDTRWFGVYAGENVQFSGGEHAWDLVTTDDQALATGLYLYTVEDLQTGEIQKGKFAVIK
;
A
#
# COMPACT_ATOMS: atom_id res chain seq x y z
N MET A 1 -38.47 -56.44 -0.86
CA MET A 1 -39.77 -56.13 -0.24
C MET A 1 -39.46 -55.14 0.89
N ALA A 2 -39.74 -53.85 0.71
CA ALA A 2 -41.04 -53.20 0.99
C ALA A 2 -41.34 -53.24 2.51
N THR A 3 -41.56 -52.12 3.23
CA THR A 3 -41.99 -50.76 2.78
C THR A 3 -41.57 -49.64 3.75
N LYS A 4 -41.76 -48.38 3.33
CA LYS A 4 -41.49 -47.11 4.08
C LYS A 4 -42.46 -46.87 5.25
N ASN A 5 -42.04 -45.99 6.19
CA ASN A 5 -42.67 -44.72 6.65
C ASN A 5 -41.95 -44.29 7.96
N ILE A 6 -41.29 -43.13 8.12
CA ILE A 6 -41.63 -41.69 8.01
C ILE A 6 -42.66 -41.21 9.07
N VAL A 7 -42.27 -40.09 9.73
CA VAL A 7 -43.05 -39.00 10.38
C VAL A 7 -42.86 -38.86 11.90
N ASP A 8 -42.58 -37.61 12.27
CA ASP A 8 -42.48 -36.97 13.59
C ASP A 8 -43.65 -37.20 14.55
N ALA A 9 -43.42 -36.98 15.86
CA ALA A 9 -44.05 -35.87 16.59
C ALA A 9 -43.63 -35.76 18.09
N HIS A 10 -43.12 -34.58 18.43
CA HIS A 10 -43.31 -33.81 19.67
C HIS A 10 -43.95 -34.43 20.94
N ALA A 11 -43.17 -34.33 22.04
CA ALA A 11 -43.51 -33.72 23.34
C ALA A 11 -44.67 -34.24 24.22
N LEU A 12 -44.30 -34.70 25.44
CA LEU A 12 -44.93 -34.43 26.75
C LEU A 12 -43.88 -34.86 27.81
N VAL A 13 -43.34 -34.08 28.74
CA VAL A 13 -43.88 -33.13 29.75
C VAL A 13 -44.56 -33.84 30.93
N TRP A 14 -43.79 -33.94 32.04
CA TRP A 14 -44.21 -34.09 33.45
C TRP A 14 -44.80 -35.45 33.89
N TYR A 15 -44.80 -35.86 35.17
CA TYR A 15 -44.03 -35.53 36.40
C TYR A 15 -44.65 -36.37 37.53
N LEU A 16 -43.92 -37.22 38.26
CA LEU A 16 -44.44 -37.81 39.50
C LEU A 16 -43.36 -37.98 40.57
N GLU A 17 -43.67 -37.48 41.76
CA GLU A 17 -42.81 -37.42 42.94
C GLU A 17 -42.85 -38.72 43.77
N GLY A 18 -41.84 -38.90 44.62
CA GLY A 18 -41.70 -40.01 45.56
C GLY A 18 -41.08 -39.58 46.90
N ASN A 19 -41.76 -38.66 47.59
CA ASN A 19 -41.54 -38.24 48.99
C ASN A 19 -41.48 -39.43 50.00
N PRO A 20 -41.20 -39.23 51.32
CA PRO A 20 -40.32 -38.25 51.99
C PRO A 20 -39.56 -38.85 53.21
N ARG A 21 -38.77 -38.03 53.92
CA ARG A 21 -38.71 -37.88 55.41
C ARG A 21 -37.51 -36.99 55.80
N LEU A 22 -37.52 -36.09 56.79
CA LEU A 22 -38.50 -35.27 57.51
C LEU A 22 -37.71 -34.63 58.68
N GLY A 23 -37.86 -33.32 58.92
CA GLY A 23 -37.26 -32.59 60.05
C GLY A 23 -37.01 -31.11 59.70
N MET A 24 -37.98 -30.20 59.92
CA MET A 24 -38.09 -29.32 61.11
C MET A 24 -36.92 -28.31 61.23
N GLN A 25 -37.07 -26.98 61.30
CA GLN A 25 -38.20 -26.01 61.34
C GLN A 25 -37.77 -24.78 60.50
N ALA A 26 -38.55 -24.13 59.63
CA ALA A 26 -39.79 -23.37 59.85
C ALA A 26 -39.63 -22.08 60.70
N ASN A 27 -39.55 -20.90 60.05
CA ASN A 27 -40.31 -19.73 60.54
C ASN A 27 -40.68 -18.68 59.47
N ARG A 28 -41.68 -17.85 59.84
CA ARG A 28 -42.70 -17.15 59.04
C ARG A 28 -42.94 -15.74 59.64
N GLU A 29 -43.30 -14.64 58.96
CA GLU A 29 -43.49 -14.23 57.54
C GLU A 29 -43.13 -12.71 57.43
N PHE A 30 -43.56 -12.05 56.34
CA PHE A 30 -44.10 -10.67 56.25
C PHE A 30 -43.35 -9.57 55.46
N CYS A 31 -44.16 -8.83 54.70
CA CYS A 31 -43.79 -7.93 53.60
C CYS A 31 -43.47 -6.50 54.06
N TYR A 32 -42.67 -5.78 53.27
CA TYR A 32 -42.90 -4.35 53.00
C TYR A 32 -42.55 -3.95 51.56
N ILE A 33 -43.23 -2.92 51.09
CA ILE A 33 -43.19 -2.35 49.73
C ILE A 33 -42.10 -1.28 49.63
N THR A 34 -41.32 -1.28 48.54
CA THR A 34 -40.87 -0.02 47.92
C THR A 34 -40.53 -0.20 46.45
N ALA A 35 -40.97 0.73 45.61
CA ALA A 35 -40.56 0.83 44.22
C ALA A 35 -39.19 1.54 44.12
N PHE A 36 -38.38 1.15 43.14
CA PHE A 36 -37.28 1.97 42.66
C PHE A 36 -37.32 2.05 41.14
N LEU A 37 -37.62 3.25 40.63
CA LEU A 37 -37.48 3.61 39.23
C LEU A 37 -35.98 3.74 38.93
N ILE A 38 -35.44 2.86 38.07
CA ILE A 38 -34.15 3.11 37.42
C ILE A 38 -34.45 3.52 35.99
N SER A 39 -34.51 4.83 35.76
CA SER A 39 -34.50 5.44 34.44
C SER A 39 -33.12 5.25 33.82
N PHE A 40 -32.97 4.21 32.99
CA PHE A 40 -31.80 4.07 32.12
C PHE A 40 -31.90 5.09 30.98
N SER A 41 -31.37 6.29 31.23
CA SER A 41 -31.09 7.27 30.17
C SER A 41 -29.91 6.77 29.33
N LEU A 42 -30.20 5.90 28.35
CA LEU A 42 -29.26 5.56 27.27
C LEU A 42 -29.06 6.79 26.38
N LEU A 43 -28.26 7.74 26.87
CA LEU A 43 -27.55 8.68 25.99
C LEU A 43 -26.43 7.90 25.31
N ALA A 44 -26.81 7.14 24.28
CA ALA A 44 -25.88 6.76 23.24
C ALA A 44 -25.41 8.05 22.56
N SER A 45 -24.27 8.57 23.00
CA SER A 45 -23.61 9.69 22.33
C SER A 45 -23.33 9.25 20.89
N ALA A 46 -23.95 9.91 19.92
CA ALA A 46 -23.68 9.68 18.52
C ALA A 46 -22.25 10.18 18.25
N GLN A 47 -21.31 9.25 18.15
CA GLN A 47 -19.89 9.53 17.98
C GLN A 47 -19.67 10.38 16.72
N GLN A 48 -18.99 11.51 16.87
CA GLN A 48 -18.60 12.37 15.75
C GLN A 48 -17.07 12.41 15.61
N PRO A 49 -16.56 12.46 14.37
CA PRO A 49 -15.13 12.37 14.09
C PRO A 49 -14.36 13.64 14.47
N LEU A 50 -13.04 13.46 14.66
CA LEU A 50 -11.98 14.45 14.52
C LEU A 50 -12.00 15.01 13.09
N ARG A 51 -12.92 15.93 12.83
CA ARG A 51 -13.00 16.64 11.56
C ARG A 51 -12.13 17.87 11.63
N LYS A 52 -10.99 17.81 10.95
CA LYS A 52 -10.49 19.03 10.33
C LYS A 52 -11.50 19.49 9.26
N PRO A 53 -11.85 20.79 9.17
CA PRO A 53 -12.69 21.30 8.09
C PRO A 53 -12.08 21.16 6.68
N THR A 54 -10.76 20.94 6.61
CA THR A 54 -10.02 20.61 5.39
C THR A 54 -9.74 19.11 5.28
N VAL A 55 -9.79 18.58 4.06
CA VAL A 55 -9.73 17.14 3.75
C VAL A 55 -8.31 16.54 3.85
N ASP A 56 -7.28 17.38 4.01
CA ASP A 56 -5.86 17.04 3.85
C ASP A 56 -5.14 16.78 5.19
N PHE A 57 -5.64 15.78 5.92
CA PHE A 57 -5.05 15.30 7.19
C PHE A 57 -4.40 13.91 7.07
N GLN A 58 -4.61 13.21 5.95
CA GLN A 58 -4.01 11.93 5.64
C GLN A 58 -3.59 11.85 4.16
N ARG A 59 -2.43 11.23 3.89
CA ARG A 59 -1.89 10.97 2.54
C ARG A 59 -1.31 9.56 2.49
N VAL A 60 -1.12 9.04 1.29
CA VAL A 60 -0.66 7.66 1.06
C VAL A 60 0.65 7.69 0.28
N THR A 61 1.65 6.93 0.72
CA THR A 61 2.89 6.75 -0.06
C THR A 61 2.55 6.10 -1.40
N GLY A 62 2.95 6.72 -2.51
CA GLY A 62 2.58 6.30 -3.86
C GLY A 62 3.78 6.08 -4.78
N VAL A 63 4.97 6.58 -4.42
CA VAL A 63 6.14 6.56 -5.30
C VAL A 63 6.83 5.20 -5.36
N GLY A 64 6.98 4.54 -4.21
CA GLY A 64 7.59 3.21 -4.07
C GLY A 64 6.61 2.04 -4.25
N ASN A 65 6.98 0.87 -3.75
CA ASN A 65 6.18 -0.34 -3.78
C ASN A 65 5.42 -0.61 -2.45
N ILE A 66 5.60 0.25 -1.45
CA ILE A 66 4.72 0.37 -0.28
C ILE A 66 3.69 1.48 -0.52
N ALA A 67 2.41 1.17 -0.27
CA ALA A 67 1.35 2.16 -0.09
C ALA A 67 0.86 2.19 1.34
N MET A 68 1.33 3.16 2.13
CA MET A 68 1.02 3.32 3.55
C MET A 68 0.37 4.68 3.80
N THR A 69 -0.71 4.68 4.58
CA THR A 69 -1.38 5.91 5.02
C THR A 69 -0.59 6.57 6.15
N ILE A 70 -0.30 7.85 6.01
CA ILE A 70 0.35 8.72 7.00
C ILE A 70 -0.65 9.81 7.41
N THR A 71 -0.72 10.17 8.70
CA THR A 71 -1.53 11.30 9.18
C THR A 71 -0.68 12.40 9.81
N ASN A 72 -1.24 13.60 9.92
CA ASN A 72 -0.66 14.69 10.71
C ASN A 72 -1.01 14.62 12.22
N TYR A 73 -1.61 13.53 12.71
CA TYR A 73 -1.92 13.30 14.14
C TYR A 73 -0.93 12.31 14.81
N GLY A 74 0.21 12.03 14.18
CA GLY A 74 1.21 11.09 14.69
C GLY A 74 0.85 9.61 14.54
N THR A 75 -0.31 9.30 13.96
CA THR A 75 -0.71 7.95 13.56
C THR A 75 -0.31 7.64 12.12
N PHE A 76 -0.21 6.35 11.82
CA PHE A 76 -0.09 5.82 10.47
C PHE A 76 -0.97 4.56 10.33
N GLY A 77 -1.38 4.24 9.11
CA GLY A 77 -2.50 3.33 8.81
C GLY A 77 -3.87 4.02 8.77
N ASP A 78 -4.86 3.38 8.14
CA ASP A 78 -6.26 3.85 8.03
C ASP A 78 -7.22 3.05 8.94
N GLY A 79 -6.79 1.89 9.47
CA GLY A 79 -7.66 0.99 10.25
C GLY A 79 -8.86 0.44 9.47
N PHE A 80 -8.80 0.47 8.13
CA PHE A 80 -9.85 0.03 7.21
C PHE A 80 -11.20 0.75 7.44
N ALA A 81 -11.13 2.01 7.85
CA ALA A 81 -12.25 2.77 8.39
C ALA A 81 -13.14 3.40 7.28
N GLN A 82 -12.53 3.91 6.20
CA GLN A 82 -13.28 4.58 5.13
C GLN A 82 -13.74 3.63 4.02
N GLN A 83 -15.01 3.22 4.06
CA GLN A 83 -15.68 2.57 2.93
C GLN A 83 -15.87 3.53 1.75
N ARG A 84 -14.89 3.56 0.85
CA ARG A 84 -15.04 4.06 -0.53
C ARG A 84 -15.00 2.86 -1.49
N PRO A 85 -15.38 3.00 -2.78
CA PRO A 85 -15.32 1.88 -3.73
C PRO A 85 -13.92 1.23 -3.90
N ILE A 86 -12.87 1.89 -3.40
CA ILE A 86 -11.56 1.33 -3.08
C ILE A 86 -11.25 1.79 -1.64
N ASP A 87 -10.99 0.86 -0.71
CA ASP A 87 -10.51 1.19 0.64
C ASP A 87 -9.09 1.80 0.54
N LEU A 88 -8.75 2.80 1.36
CA LEU A 88 -7.37 3.34 1.36
C LEU A 88 -6.41 2.31 1.98
N PRO A 89 -5.21 2.10 1.39
CA PRO A 89 -4.30 1.10 1.90
C PRO A 89 -3.71 1.55 3.23
N SER A 90 -3.73 0.66 4.21
CA SER A 90 -3.21 0.96 5.54
C SER A 90 -1.68 0.86 5.52
N CYS A 91 -1.16 -0.28 5.06
CA CYS A 91 0.20 -0.48 4.58
C CYS A 91 0.22 -1.66 3.58
N GLU A 92 -0.11 -1.40 2.32
CA GLU A 92 -0.13 -2.42 1.27
C GLU A 92 1.28 -2.64 0.67
N TYR A 93 1.72 -3.89 0.58
CA TYR A 93 2.98 -4.27 -0.07
C TYR A 93 2.93 -5.71 -0.64
N PRO A 94 3.35 -5.96 -1.89
CA PRO A 94 3.57 -4.98 -2.95
C PRO A 94 2.30 -4.15 -3.23
N LYS A 95 2.48 -2.92 -3.71
CA LYS A 95 1.38 -2.00 -3.99
C LYS A 95 0.47 -2.54 -5.10
N GLY A 96 -0.82 -2.69 -4.80
CA GLY A 96 -1.81 -3.32 -5.67
C GLY A 96 -1.93 -4.85 -5.54
N SER A 97 -1.23 -5.49 -4.60
CA SER A 97 -1.33 -6.95 -4.33
C SER A 97 -2.60 -7.35 -3.56
N GLY A 98 -3.15 -6.44 -2.77
CA GLY A 98 -4.15 -6.69 -1.73
C GLY A 98 -3.58 -7.23 -0.43
N ILE A 99 -2.26 -7.26 -0.23
CA ILE A 99 -1.63 -7.75 1.01
C ILE A 99 -1.37 -6.56 1.94
N GLU A 100 -2.13 -6.52 3.05
CA GLU A 100 -2.08 -5.45 4.05
C GLU A 100 -1.19 -5.82 5.23
N HIS A 101 -0.35 -4.87 5.66
CA HIS A 101 0.70 -5.05 6.65
C HIS A 101 0.43 -4.36 8.01
N LEU A 102 -0.64 -3.57 8.10
CA LEU A 102 -0.92 -2.69 9.23
C LEU A 102 -2.42 -2.52 9.43
N PHE A 103 -2.90 -2.53 10.67
CA PHE A 103 -4.19 -1.93 11.01
C PHE A 103 -3.99 -0.45 11.37
N ASP A 104 -3.23 -0.21 12.44
CA ASP A 104 -2.80 1.12 12.86
C ASP A 104 -1.42 1.09 13.53
N GLY A 105 -0.81 2.26 13.67
CA GLY A 105 0.41 2.45 14.44
C GLY A 105 0.65 3.92 14.81
N GLY A 106 1.58 4.16 15.73
CA GLY A 106 1.85 5.49 16.21
C GLY A 106 3.00 5.61 17.21
N LEU A 107 3.47 6.85 17.36
CA LEU A 107 4.55 7.24 18.28
C LEU A 107 4.10 7.14 19.76
N TRP A 108 4.96 6.55 20.59
CA TRP A 108 4.84 6.50 22.05
C TRP A 108 6.04 7.18 22.69
N ILE A 109 5.82 8.09 23.63
CA ILE A 109 6.90 8.76 24.37
C ILE A 109 6.59 8.72 25.86
N GLY A 110 7.44 8.04 26.64
CA GLY A 110 7.30 7.92 28.08
C GLY A 110 8.43 8.61 28.84
N GLY A 111 8.14 9.19 30.00
CA GLY A 111 9.18 9.81 30.83
C GLY A 111 8.71 10.21 32.23
N ARG A 112 9.69 10.46 33.10
CA ARG A 112 9.47 10.95 34.46
C ARG A 112 9.63 12.47 34.54
N LYS A 113 8.62 13.17 35.04
CA LYS A 113 8.66 14.62 35.30
C LYS A 113 9.38 14.95 36.61
N ASP A 114 9.76 16.23 36.81
CA ASP A 114 10.42 16.72 38.03
C ASP A 114 9.63 16.46 39.32
N ASN A 115 8.29 16.43 39.25
CA ASN A 115 7.41 16.11 40.39
C ASN A 115 7.32 14.60 40.72
N GLY A 116 8.04 13.74 39.99
CA GLY A 116 8.05 12.29 40.15
C GLY A 116 7.01 11.53 39.32
N SER A 117 6.02 12.22 38.72
CA SER A 117 5.00 11.60 37.86
C SER A 117 5.64 10.88 36.68
N LEU A 118 5.20 9.64 36.43
CA LEU A 118 5.42 8.90 35.20
C LEU A 118 4.24 9.15 34.28
N LEU A 119 4.51 9.64 33.07
CA LEU A 119 3.50 9.82 32.03
C LEU A 119 3.99 9.18 30.73
N VAL A 120 3.04 8.78 29.89
CA VAL A 120 3.31 8.34 28.51
C VAL A 120 2.31 9.00 27.62
N THR A 121 2.78 9.72 26.60
CA THR A 121 1.88 10.16 25.54
C THR A 121 1.92 9.21 24.35
N THR A 122 0.75 8.97 23.75
CA THR A 122 0.56 7.97 22.69
C THR A 122 -0.27 8.52 21.52
N ALA A 123 0.16 8.20 20.30
CA ALA A 123 -0.60 8.49 19.09
C ALA A 123 -1.62 7.40 18.74
N ALA A 124 -1.31 6.14 19.06
CA ALA A 124 -2.14 4.97 18.76
C ALA A 124 -2.12 3.98 19.93
N VAL A 125 -3.23 3.25 20.13
CA VAL A 125 -3.39 2.20 21.16
C VAL A 125 -4.24 1.03 20.62
N ASP A 126 -4.24 -0.09 21.34
CA ASP A 126 -5.05 -1.29 21.08
C ASP A 126 -6.55 -0.93 20.82
N ALA A 127 -6.95 -0.90 19.54
CA ALA A 127 -8.23 -0.38 19.08
C ALA A 127 -8.97 -1.36 18.15
N SER A 128 -10.30 -1.45 18.28
CA SER A 128 -11.15 -2.31 17.42
C SER A 128 -11.72 -1.60 16.19
N ASN A 129 -11.50 -0.30 16.07
CA ASN A 129 -11.84 0.54 14.92
C ASN A 129 -11.01 1.83 15.01
N LEU A 130 -10.60 2.36 13.86
CA LEU A 130 -10.10 3.72 13.74
C LEU A 130 -11.19 4.63 13.17
N ASN A 131 -12.26 4.86 13.92
CA ASN A 131 -13.30 5.79 13.47
C ASN A 131 -12.87 7.27 13.59
N PHE A 132 -11.56 7.56 13.69
CA PHE A 132 -10.94 8.87 13.89
C PHE A 132 -11.76 9.78 14.84
N THR A 133 -12.23 9.22 15.95
CA THR A 133 -13.00 9.90 17.01
C THR A 133 -12.10 10.10 18.22
N VAL A 134 -12.44 11.07 19.07
CA VAL A 134 -11.71 11.25 20.33
C VAL A 134 -11.80 10.00 21.21
N ALA A 135 -10.65 9.46 21.60
CA ALA A 135 -10.53 8.27 22.43
C ALA A 135 -9.28 8.37 23.32
N PRO A 136 -9.26 7.69 24.49
CA PRO A 136 -8.04 7.55 25.29
C PRO A 136 -6.89 6.98 24.46
N GLY A 137 -5.68 7.54 24.60
CA GLY A 137 -4.49 7.05 23.88
C GLY A 137 -4.31 7.53 22.43
N PHE A 138 -5.14 8.47 21.97
CA PHE A 138 -4.97 9.21 20.72
C PHE A 138 -4.80 10.70 21.07
N GLU A 139 -3.60 11.07 21.53
CA GLU A 139 -3.38 12.28 22.33
C GLU A 139 -2.67 13.42 21.60
N PHE A 140 -2.10 13.14 20.42
CA PHE A 140 -1.49 14.16 19.57
C PHE A 140 -2.53 14.88 18.71
N THR A 141 -2.34 16.19 18.56
CA THR A 141 -3.26 17.10 17.85
C THR A 141 -2.50 18.10 16.99
N THR A 142 -3.12 18.54 15.91
CA THR A 142 -2.70 19.69 15.10
C THR A 142 -3.24 21.00 15.65
N SER A 143 -2.89 22.12 15.02
CA SER A 143 -3.55 23.40 15.26
C SER A 143 -4.80 23.56 14.38
N ALA A 144 -5.75 24.37 14.86
CA ALA A 144 -6.96 24.72 14.13
C ALA A 144 -6.72 25.60 12.88
N ASP A 145 -5.47 25.92 12.50
CA ASP A 145 -5.19 26.62 11.25
C ASP A 145 -5.51 25.68 10.06
N PRO A 146 -6.38 26.08 9.12
CA PRO A 146 -6.65 25.31 7.91
C PRO A 146 -5.38 24.94 7.12
N LYS A 147 -4.29 25.70 7.25
CA LYS A 147 -2.98 25.49 6.62
C LYS A 147 -2.10 24.42 7.28
N ASP A 148 -2.47 23.94 8.46
CA ASP A 148 -1.76 22.88 9.20
C ASP A 148 -2.02 21.48 8.59
N ILE A 149 -1.61 21.31 7.33
CA ILE A 149 -1.88 20.15 6.50
C ILE A 149 -0.69 19.20 6.44
N LEU A 150 -0.94 17.95 6.07
CA LEU A 150 0.13 17.02 5.72
C LEU A 150 0.72 17.47 4.36
N LEU A 151 1.89 18.11 4.40
CA LEU A 151 2.55 18.66 3.21
C LEU A 151 3.27 17.56 2.44
N GLU A 152 3.24 17.62 1.10
CA GLU A 152 3.98 16.71 0.23
C GLU A 152 5.09 17.45 -0.53
N ARG A 153 6.27 16.82 -0.65
CA ARG A 153 7.38 17.26 -1.50
C ARG A 153 7.93 16.07 -2.29
N SER A 154 8.67 16.34 -3.36
CA SER A 154 9.31 15.30 -4.17
C SER A 154 10.59 15.81 -4.81
N SER A 155 11.64 14.99 -4.86
CA SER A 155 12.86 15.30 -5.63
C SER A 155 12.77 14.93 -7.11
N LEU A 156 11.67 14.28 -7.55
CA LEU A 156 11.43 13.94 -8.96
C LEU A 156 11.02 15.19 -9.75
N LEU A 157 11.80 15.51 -10.79
CA LEU A 157 11.64 16.73 -11.62
C LEU A 157 10.31 16.80 -12.40
N ASP A 158 9.64 15.68 -12.60
CA ASP A 158 8.34 15.55 -13.27
C ASP A 158 7.16 15.46 -12.29
N SER A 159 7.42 15.46 -10.98
CA SER A 159 6.38 15.50 -9.95
C SER A 159 5.71 16.88 -9.87
N PRO A 160 4.37 16.96 -9.73
CA PRO A 160 3.68 18.22 -9.43
C PRO A 160 4.04 18.77 -8.05
N PHE A 161 4.68 17.97 -7.19
CA PHE A 161 5.16 18.35 -5.86
C PHE A 161 6.70 18.55 -5.83
N PHE A 162 7.33 18.79 -6.99
CA PHE A 162 8.78 19.00 -7.05
C PHE A 162 9.24 20.16 -6.14
N ASP A 163 10.14 19.86 -5.22
CA ASP A 163 10.79 20.84 -4.34
C ASP A 163 12.29 20.51 -4.26
N PRO A 164 13.21 21.45 -4.55
CA PRO A 164 14.65 21.20 -4.47
C PRO A 164 15.16 20.96 -3.03
N ARG A 165 14.29 21.07 -2.02
CA ARG A 165 14.56 20.72 -0.61
C ARG A 165 14.01 19.33 -0.22
N ALA A 166 13.42 18.61 -1.17
CA ALA A 166 12.96 17.25 -0.93
C ALA A 166 14.15 16.29 -0.76
N ILE A 167 14.04 15.37 0.20
CA ILE A 167 15.05 14.38 0.53
C ILE A 167 14.88 13.12 -0.32
N SER A 168 13.63 12.69 -0.52
CA SER A 168 13.30 11.46 -1.24
C SER A 168 12.35 11.71 -2.42
N HIS A 169 11.99 10.65 -3.12
CA HIS A 169 11.09 10.77 -4.27
C HIS A 169 9.66 11.13 -3.85
N GLN A 170 9.29 10.93 -2.58
CA GLN A 170 8.08 11.45 -1.97
C GLN A 170 8.26 11.64 -0.47
N ASP A 171 8.28 12.90 -0.04
CA ASP A 171 8.31 13.27 1.36
C ASP A 171 6.91 13.68 1.85
N PHE A 172 6.54 13.30 3.07
CA PHE A 172 5.43 13.94 3.78
C PHE A 172 5.92 14.64 5.04
N ILE A 173 5.37 15.81 5.34
CA ILE A 173 5.78 16.65 6.47
C ILE A 173 4.56 17.10 7.28
N ALA A 174 4.63 16.94 8.60
CA ALA A 174 3.60 17.37 9.54
C ALA A 174 4.18 17.85 10.88
N ASP A 175 3.45 18.73 11.56
CA ASP A 175 3.74 19.18 12.91
C ASP A 175 2.53 18.87 13.83
N PHE A 176 2.78 18.30 15.01
CA PHE A 176 1.73 17.98 15.98
C PHE A 176 2.21 18.01 17.43
N THR A 177 1.29 18.04 18.38
CA THR A 177 1.60 18.14 19.82
C THR A 177 0.60 17.41 20.71
N ASP A 178 1.08 16.85 21.81
CA ASP A 178 0.26 16.36 22.92
C ASP A 178 -0.16 17.50 23.87
N SER A 179 0.25 18.75 23.64
CA SER A 179 0.09 19.84 24.62
C SER A 179 -1.36 20.24 24.89
N ASN A 180 -2.28 19.89 23.99
CA ASN A 180 -3.69 20.26 24.06
C ASN A 180 -4.48 19.27 24.91
N LEU A 181 -5.46 19.78 25.68
CA LEU A 181 -6.43 18.93 26.40
C LEU A 181 -7.75 18.75 25.63
N THR A 182 -7.94 19.56 24.60
CA THR A 182 -9.10 19.53 23.70
C THR A 182 -8.60 19.62 22.27
N ILE A 183 -9.22 18.92 21.33
CA ILE A 183 -8.89 19.04 19.91
C ILE A 183 -9.20 20.47 19.44
N PRO A 184 -8.22 21.24 18.92
CA PRO A 184 -8.46 22.63 18.53
C PRO A 184 -9.53 22.83 17.46
N GLU A 185 -9.73 21.84 16.59
CA GLU A 185 -10.68 21.87 15.47
C GLU A 185 -12.15 21.68 15.89
N THR A 186 -12.41 20.84 16.90
CA THR A 186 -13.78 20.48 17.32
C THR A 186 -14.14 21.00 18.71
N GLY A 187 -13.15 21.27 19.56
CA GLY A 187 -13.32 21.62 20.97
C GLY A 187 -13.59 20.44 21.91
N ASP A 188 -13.62 19.21 21.40
CA ASP A 188 -13.85 18.01 22.20
C ASP A 188 -12.69 17.73 23.17
N LEU A 189 -13.01 17.32 24.40
CA LEU A 189 -12.04 16.94 25.42
C LEU A 189 -11.38 15.60 25.08
N ILE A 190 -10.04 15.55 25.14
CA ILE A 190 -9.27 14.30 24.99
C ILE A 190 -9.34 13.51 26.31
N PRO A 191 -9.98 12.32 26.35
CA PRO A 191 -10.13 11.54 27.58
C PRO A 191 -8.78 11.05 28.11
N GLU A 192 -8.66 11.03 29.44
CA GLU A 192 -7.55 10.40 30.18
C GLU A 192 -6.15 10.99 29.90
N HIS A 193 -6.07 12.08 29.12
CA HIS A 193 -4.83 12.71 28.70
C HIS A 193 -4.20 13.61 29.78
N THR A 194 -2.92 13.38 30.07
CA THR A 194 -2.07 14.28 30.87
C THR A 194 -0.80 14.64 30.08
N PRO A 195 -0.72 15.84 29.47
CA PRO A 195 0.39 16.20 28.58
C PRO A 195 1.79 16.16 29.20
N LEU A 196 2.71 15.50 28.49
CA LEU A 196 4.15 15.73 28.60
C LEU A 196 4.54 17.10 28.02
N LYS A 197 3.77 17.62 27.05
CA LYS A 197 3.97 18.91 26.33
C LYS A 197 5.21 18.87 25.44
N LEU A 198 5.13 18.02 24.44
CA LEU A 198 6.07 17.77 23.38
C LEU A 198 5.54 18.38 22.08
N ALA A 199 6.39 19.06 21.32
CA ALA A 199 6.12 19.41 19.94
C ALA A 199 6.88 18.42 19.05
N VAL A 200 6.22 17.82 18.08
CA VAL A 200 6.79 16.80 17.19
C VAL A 200 6.70 17.31 15.76
N HIS A 201 7.85 17.36 15.10
CA HIS A 201 7.95 17.51 13.65
C HIS A 201 8.19 16.12 13.05
N LEU A 202 7.40 15.72 12.07
CA LEU A 202 7.54 14.47 11.31
C LEU A 202 7.94 14.82 9.88
N GLU A 203 8.98 14.16 9.37
CA GLU A 203 9.19 13.98 7.94
C GLU A 203 9.22 12.47 7.62
N THR A 204 8.45 12.01 6.62
CA THR A 204 8.56 10.63 6.10
C THR A 204 9.26 10.61 4.75
N TYR A 205 10.05 9.59 4.45
CA TYR A 205 10.81 9.47 3.20
C TYR A 205 10.54 8.13 2.49
N ALA A 206 10.30 8.19 1.17
CA ALA A 206 10.05 7.04 0.31
C ALA A 206 10.73 7.19 -1.07
N TRP A 207 11.31 6.10 -1.57
CA TRP A 207 11.96 6.04 -2.87
C TRP A 207 11.24 5.08 -3.82
N ASN A 208 11.55 5.16 -5.12
CA ASN A 208 11.07 4.20 -6.12
C ASN A 208 12.18 3.30 -6.68
N PHE A 209 13.42 3.42 -6.20
CA PHE A 209 14.50 2.54 -6.60
C PHE A 209 14.18 1.09 -6.19
N PRO A 210 14.39 0.07 -7.04
CA PRO A 210 13.99 -1.32 -6.75
C PRO A 210 14.64 -1.96 -5.50
N PHE A 211 15.67 -1.33 -4.93
CA PHE A 211 16.31 -1.75 -3.68
C PHE A 211 15.85 -0.94 -2.45
N ALA A 212 15.06 0.12 -2.64
CA ALA A 212 14.60 1.06 -1.63
C ALA A 212 13.10 1.41 -1.73
N ASP A 213 12.32 0.64 -2.51
CA ASP A 213 10.87 0.81 -2.69
C ASP A 213 10.03 -0.02 -1.70
N ALA A 214 10.70 -0.82 -0.86
CA ALA A 214 10.13 -1.74 0.12
C ALA A 214 10.30 -1.29 1.58
N PHE A 215 10.55 0.00 1.82
CA PHE A 215 10.48 0.61 3.15
C PHE A 215 10.05 2.08 3.07
N VAL A 216 9.57 2.59 4.20
CA VAL A 216 9.29 4.03 4.42
C VAL A 216 9.96 4.43 5.73
N ILE A 217 10.78 5.48 5.69
CA ILE A 217 11.46 6.02 6.86
C ILE A 217 10.58 7.10 7.49
N PHE A 218 10.52 7.13 8.82
CA PHE A 218 9.92 8.19 9.62
C PHE A 218 11.01 8.88 10.43
N ASN A 219 11.15 10.18 10.25
CA ASN A 219 12.11 11.04 10.92
C ASN A 219 11.37 11.99 11.87
N TYR A 220 11.37 11.69 13.17
CA TYR A 220 10.77 12.56 14.18
C TYR A 220 11.81 13.48 14.82
N THR A 221 11.53 14.79 14.82
CA THR A 221 12.20 15.75 15.70
C THR A 221 11.24 16.13 16.83
N ILE A 222 11.52 15.64 18.02
CA ILE A 222 10.69 15.77 19.23
C ILE A 222 11.33 16.85 20.12
N ARG A 223 10.62 17.94 20.42
CA ARG A 223 11.07 19.02 21.31
C ARG A 223 10.29 19.03 22.62
N ASN A 224 10.99 19.12 23.76
CA ASN A 224 10.35 19.35 25.06
C ASN A 224 9.86 20.81 25.14
N ALA A 225 8.58 21.03 24.86
CA ALA A 225 7.93 22.34 24.95
C ALA A 225 7.41 22.67 26.37
N SER A 226 7.57 21.75 27.32
CA SER A 226 7.21 21.93 28.73
C SER A 226 8.17 22.86 29.48
N ARG A 227 7.89 23.09 30.76
CA ARG A 227 8.82 23.74 31.71
C ARG A 227 9.59 22.75 32.57
N ASP A 228 9.25 21.47 32.48
CA ASP A 228 9.76 20.40 33.33
C ASP A 228 10.90 19.67 32.60
N THR A 229 11.91 19.23 33.35
CA THR A 229 12.91 18.30 32.85
C THR A 229 12.33 16.89 32.89
N LEU A 230 12.24 16.24 31.73
CA LEU A 230 11.92 14.83 31.65
C LEU A 230 13.19 14.00 31.90
N ARG A 231 13.07 12.89 32.62
CA ARG A 231 14.14 11.92 32.90
C ARG A 231 13.70 10.52 32.54
N GLU A 232 14.68 9.66 32.33
CA GLU A 232 14.43 8.25 31.96
C GLU A 232 13.51 8.16 30.72
N VAL A 233 13.73 8.99 29.71
CA VAL A 233 12.82 9.09 28.57
C VAL A 233 12.98 7.90 27.64
N TYR A 234 11.88 7.23 27.32
CA TYR A 234 11.81 6.15 26.34
C TYR A 234 10.98 6.60 25.14
N LEU A 235 11.44 6.21 23.96
CA LEU A 235 10.78 6.45 22.68
C LEU A 235 10.36 5.10 22.12
N GLY A 236 9.16 4.99 21.57
CA GLY A 236 8.70 3.77 20.96
C GLY A 236 7.72 4.00 19.83
N VAL A 237 7.52 2.95 19.04
CA VAL A 237 6.50 2.89 17.99
C VAL A 237 5.65 1.66 18.30
N MET A 238 4.36 1.90 18.45
CA MET A 238 3.34 0.86 18.53
C MET A 238 2.82 0.59 17.11
N GLY A 239 2.57 -0.67 16.79
CA GLY A 239 1.77 -1.05 15.62
C GLY A 239 0.95 -2.30 15.86
N ASP A 240 -0.35 -2.25 15.50
CA ASP A 240 -1.13 -3.45 15.22
C ASP A 240 -0.76 -3.96 13.81
N LEU A 241 0.48 -4.46 13.72
CA LEU A 241 1.02 -5.07 12.51
C LEU A 241 0.23 -6.33 12.17
N VAL A 242 -0.04 -6.55 10.89
CA VAL A 242 -0.78 -7.70 10.37
C VAL A 242 -0.12 -8.14 9.06
N VAL A 243 -0.42 -9.32 8.51
CA VAL A 243 -0.04 -9.67 7.13
C VAL A 243 -1.16 -10.58 6.58
N ARG A 244 -2.06 -10.03 5.77
CA ARG A 244 -3.22 -10.77 5.23
C ARG A 244 -3.59 -10.27 3.84
N ASN A 245 -4.12 -11.16 2.98
CA ASN A 245 -4.61 -10.75 1.66
C ASN A 245 -6.10 -10.38 1.74
N VAL A 246 -6.43 -9.08 1.69
CA VAL A 246 -7.81 -8.57 1.85
C VAL A 246 -8.77 -9.03 0.76
N ARG A 247 -8.24 -9.48 -0.39
CA ARG A 247 -9.02 -10.05 -1.50
C ARG A 247 -9.46 -11.49 -1.24
N ILE A 248 -8.80 -12.18 -0.30
CA ILE A 248 -9.13 -13.53 0.17
C ILE A 248 -9.91 -13.46 1.48
N THR A 249 -9.34 -12.77 2.47
CA THR A 249 -9.91 -12.61 3.81
C THR A 249 -10.04 -11.10 4.11
N PRO A 250 -11.23 -10.49 3.96
CA PRO A 250 -11.38 -9.06 4.20
C PRO A 250 -11.33 -8.74 5.72
N PRO A 251 -10.79 -7.57 6.14
CA PRO A 251 -10.62 -7.23 7.56
C PRO A 251 -11.93 -7.22 8.37
N ARG A 252 -13.06 -7.04 7.69
CA ARG A 252 -14.41 -6.99 8.27
C ARG A 252 -14.90 -8.34 8.83
N VAL A 253 -14.18 -9.46 8.60
CA VAL A 253 -14.46 -10.72 9.32
C VAL A 253 -14.09 -10.64 10.81
N GLY A 254 -13.33 -9.63 11.23
CA GLY A 254 -12.93 -9.41 12.62
C GLY A 254 -11.77 -10.32 13.03
N ALA A 255 -11.87 -10.96 14.20
CA ALA A 255 -10.77 -11.74 14.79
C ALA A 255 -10.07 -12.75 13.85
N PRO A 256 -10.75 -13.48 12.94
CA PRO A 256 -10.11 -14.37 11.96
C PRO A 256 -9.19 -13.67 10.95
N PHE A 257 -9.22 -12.33 10.83
CA PHE A 257 -8.22 -11.59 10.08
C PHE A 257 -6.91 -11.47 10.87
N TYR A 258 -6.99 -11.14 12.16
CA TYR A 258 -5.82 -10.76 12.96
C TYR A 258 -5.13 -11.90 13.71
N GLN A 259 -5.76 -13.08 13.81
CA GLN A 259 -5.27 -14.21 14.63
C GLN A 259 -4.15 -15.06 13.99
N HIS A 260 -3.80 -14.80 12.73
CA HIS A 260 -2.90 -15.67 11.95
C HIS A 260 -1.44 -15.19 11.85
N LYS A 261 -1.08 -14.15 12.63
CA LYS A 261 0.24 -13.54 12.57
C LYS A 261 1.23 -14.14 13.56
N GLY A 262 2.46 -14.38 13.10
CA GLY A 262 3.62 -14.71 13.91
C GLY A 262 4.48 -13.46 14.17
N ILE A 263 5.26 -13.46 15.25
CA ILE A 263 6.09 -12.32 15.67
C ILE A 263 7.53 -12.75 15.98
N GLY A 264 8.50 -11.88 15.70
CA GLY A 264 9.92 -12.10 15.99
C GLY A 264 10.69 -10.80 16.20
N LYS A 265 11.97 -10.92 16.57
CA LYS A 265 12.88 -9.78 16.76
C LYS A 265 14.27 -10.12 16.25
N ILE A 266 14.99 -9.12 15.77
CA ILE A 266 16.38 -9.23 15.29
C ILE A 266 17.18 -8.10 15.95
N ASP A 267 17.83 -8.42 17.07
CA ASP A 267 18.53 -7.43 17.90
C ASP A 267 19.68 -6.75 17.15
N SER A 268 20.36 -7.46 16.24
CA SER A 268 21.44 -6.92 15.40
C SER A 268 20.99 -5.92 14.34
N LEU A 269 19.68 -5.85 14.06
CA LEU A 269 19.07 -4.85 13.16
C LEU A 269 18.17 -3.87 13.94
N PHE A 270 18.16 -3.94 15.27
CA PHE A 270 17.30 -3.13 16.14
C PHE A 270 15.80 -3.22 15.77
N MET A 271 15.35 -4.45 15.46
CA MET A 271 14.11 -4.71 14.71
C MET A 271 13.13 -5.64 15.44
N LEU A 272 11.84 -5.37 15.30
CA LEU A 272 10.72 -6.29 15.57
C LEU A 272 9.98 -6.52 14.25
N TYR A 273 9.63 -7.77 13.94
CA TYR A 273 8.89 -8.12 12.72
C TYR A 273 7.69 -9.02 12.99
N VAL A 274 6.73 -8.96 12.07
CA VAL A 274 5.49 -9.75 12.02
C VAL A 274 5.34 -10.37 10.63
N TYR A 275 4.72 -11.55 10.56
CA TYR A 275 4.52 -12.29 9.31
C TYR A 275 3.23 -13.14 9.31
N ASP A 276 2.75 -13.50 8.12
CA ASP A 276 1.61 -14.43 7.97
C ASP A 276 2.04 -15.86 8.29
N PHE A 277 1.70 -16.36 9.48
CA PHE A 277 2.12 -17.67 9.95
C PHE A 277 1.35 -18.81 9.25
N ASN A 278 0.04 -18.66 9.10
CA ASN A 278 -0.86 -19.69 8.56
C ASN A 278 -2.22 -19.18 8.02
N GLY A 279 -2.37 -17.89 7.74
CA GLY A 279 -3.63 -17.25 7.37
C GLY A 279 -4.01 -17.44 5.90
N ASP A 280 -3.22 -16.93 4.94
CA ASP A 280 -3.42 -17.21 3.50
C ASP A 280 -2.14 -17.78 2.85
N PRO A 281 -1.66 -18.98 3.24
CA PRO A 281 -0.47 -19.59 2.63
C PRO A 281 -0.57 -19.64 1.10
N GLY A 282 0.44 -19.13 0.40
CA GLY A 282 0.47 -19.02 -1.06
C GLY A 282 -0.14 -17.73 -1.65
N PHE A 283 -0.81 -16.89 -0.84
CA PHE A 283 -1.38 -15.59 -1.28
C PHE A 283 -0.75 -14.37 -0.59
N THR A 284 0.15 -14.62 0.37
CA THR A 284 0.93 -13.61 1.10
C THR A 284 2.44 -13.71 0.83
N GLU A 285 2.90 -14.59 -0.07
CA GLU A 285 4.34 -14.85 -0.24
C GLU A 285 5.13 -13.66 -0.80
N ASP A 286 4.54 -12.86 -1.70
CA ASP A 286 5.17 -11.65 -2.27
C ASP A 286 5.33 -10.51 -1.23
N GLY A 287 4.59 -10.57 -0.12
CA GLY A 287 4.62 -9.63 1.00
C GLY A 287 4.39 -10.38 2.32
N LEU A 288 5.33 -11.24 2.70
CA LEU A 288 5.17 -12.12 3.86
C LEU A 288 5.49 -11.43 5.18
N TYR A 289 6.35 -10.40 5.16
CA TYR A 289 6.95 -9.79 6.34
C TYR A 289 6.69 -8.28 6.37
N VAL A 290 6.40 -7.77 7.57
CA VAL A 290 6.52 -6.35 7.94
C VAL A 290 7.37 -6.22 9.19
N ALA A 291 8.17 -5.17 9.28
CA ALA A 291 9.01 -4.89 10.43
C ALA A 291 9.03 -3.41 10.78
N MET A 292 9.12 -3.15 12.09
CA MET A 292 9.58 -1.87 12.63
C MET A 292 11.08 -1.98 12.88
N GLN A 293 11.87 -1.00 12.44
CA GLN A 293 13.33 -0.97 12.59
C GLN A 293 13.79 0.37 13.13
N ILE A 294 14.55 0.40 14.24
CA ILE A 294 15.15 1.65 14.74
C ILE A 294 16.45 1.94 13.98
N LEU A 295 16.41 2.95 13.11
CA LEU A 295 17.55 3.34 12.28
C LEU A 295 18.54 4.24 13.04
N GLY A 296 18.04 5.12 13.91
CA GLY A 296 18.90 5.95 14.75
C GLY A 296 18.16 6.83 15.75
N VAL A 297 18.92 7.37 16.70
CA VAL A 297 18.48 8.38 17.66
C VAL A 297 19.64 9.33 17.89
N THR A 298 19.39 10.62 17.71
CA THR A 298 20.27 11.68 18.21
C THR A 298 19.69 12.17 19.53
N PRO A 299 20.28 11.81 20.69
CA PRO A 299 19.78 12.25 21.99
C PRO A 299 20.08 13.75 22.20
N PRO A 300 19.55 14.38 23.27
CA PRO A 300 19.80 15.79 23.55
C PRO A 300 21.29 16.07 23.76
N GLU A 301 21.72 17.28 23.40
CA GLU A 301 23.11 17.71 23.62
C GLU A 301 23.53 17.50 25.08
N GLY A 302 24.66 16.81 25.26
CA GLY A 302 25.21 16.47 26.57
C GLY A 302 24.72 15.15 27.19
N ASP A 303 23.80 14.41 26.56
CA ASP A 303 23.48 13.05 27.01
C ASP A 303 24.60 12.07 26.65
N THR A 304 25.31 11.58 27.66
CA THR A 304 26.38 10.57 27.53
C THR A 304 25.92 9.16 27.90
N GLY A 305 24.65 8.99 28.28
CA GLY A 305 24.07 7.75 28.81
C GLY A 305 23.35 6.90 27.76
N TYR A 306 22.73 7.53 26.75
CA TYR A 306 22.02 6.82 25.70
C TYR A 306 22.94 5.87 24.90
N ARG A 307 22.43 4.68 24.56
CA ARG A 307 23.08 3.71 23.67
C ARG A 307 22.02 3.13 22.73
N LYS A 308 22.29 3.09 21.42
CA LYS A 308 21.37 2.50 20.42
C LYS A 308 21.08 1.05 20.80
N ARG A 309 19.82 0.76 21.09
CA ARG A 309 19.30 -0.58 21.41
C ARG A 309 17.81 -0.69 21.09
N SER A 310 17.34 -1.88 20.79
CA SER A 310 15.93 -2.21 20.63
C SER A 310 15.38 -2.90 21.88
N ILE A 311 14.26 -2.40 22.38
CA ILE A 311 13.43 -3.01 23.40
C ILE A 311 12.13 -3.42 22.69
N ALA A 312 12.05 -4.70 22.35
CA ALA A 312 10.86 -5.29 21.75
C ALA A 312 9.87 -5.68 22.85
N ASN A 313 8.59 -5.37 22.67
CA ASN A 313 7.48 -5.82 23.51
C ASN A 313 6.28 -6.22 22.65
N ALA A 314 5.42 -7.07 23.19
CA ALA A 314 4.15 -7.43 22.57
C ALA A 314 3.15 -7.91 23.64
N TRP A 315 1.86 -7.73 23.36
CA TRP A 315 0.76 -8.25 24.17
C TRP A 315 -0.36 -8.78 23.26
N ARG A 316 -1.27 -9.59 23.81
CA ARG A 316 -2.42 -10.11 23.07
C ARG A 316 -3.55 -9.07 23.08
N PHE A 317 -4.09 -8.76 21.90
CA PHE A 317 -5.16 -7.78 21.70
C PHE A 317 -6.32 -7.97 22.68
N ARG A 318 -6.68 -6.89 23.39
CA ARG A 318 -7.77 -6.84 24.38
C ARG A 318 -7.79 -8.00 25.38
N THR A 319 -6.65 -8.25 25.99
CA THR A 319 -6.51 -9.19 27.11
C THR A 319 -6.06 -8.45 28.38
N ASN A 320 -5.90 -9.17 29.48
CA ASN A 320 -5.34 -8.63 30.73
C ASN A 320 -3.89 -8.11 30.56
N ASP A 321 -3.22 -8.41 29.43
CA ASP A 321 -1.89 -7.90 29.11
C ASP A 321 -1.90 -6.51 28.45
N THR A 322 -3.06 -6.03 27.93
CA THR A 322 -3.18 -4.73 27.27
C THR A 322 -3.00 -3.60 28.29
N PRO A 323 -2.02 -2.67 28.11
CA PRO A 323 -1.73 -1.63 29.09
C PRO A 323 -2.85 -0.58 29.14
N GLN A 324 -3.44 -0.36 30.32
CA GLN A 324 -4.60 0.51 30.52
C GLN A 324 -4.26 1.94 30.92
N ASN A 325 -3.04 2.21 31.41
CA ASN A 325 -2.62 3.50 31.94
C ASN A 325 -1.13 3.77 31.72
N ASP A 326 -0.71 5.02 31.94
CA ASP A 326 0.66 5.49 31.73
C ASP A 326 1.73 4.69 32.48
N ILE A 327 1.45 4.18 33.67
CA ILE A 327 2.43 3.38 34.42
C ILE A 327 2.66 2.06 33.68
N GLU A 328 1.60 1.38 33.25
CA GLU A 328 1.69 0.15 32.47
C GLU A 328 2.31 0.39 31.08
N ARG A 329 1.93 1.48 30.39
CA ARG A 329 2.53 1.89 29.10
C ARG A 329 4.03 2.17 29.25
N TYR A 330 4.44 2.80 30.36
CA TYR A 330 5.85 3.12 30.65
C TYR A 330 6.67 1.87 30.96
N GLU A 331 6.11 0.92 31.71
CA GLU A 331 6.76 -0.38 31.92
C GLU A 331 6.84 -1.19 30.62
N ARG A 332 5.86 -1.10 29.70
CA ARG A 332 5.95 -1.70 28.35
C ARG A 332 7.12 -1.11 27.55
N LEU A 333 7.28 0.22 27.51
CA LEU A 333 8.43 0.91 26.89
C LEU A 333 9.79 0.53 27.51
N LYS A 334 9.82 0.17 28.80
CA LYS A 334 11.02 -0.27 29.50
C LYS A 334 11.39 -1.74 29.28
N GLY A 335 10.49 -2.55 28.72
CA GLY A 335 10.66 -3.99 28.52
C GLY A 335 9.99 -4.88 29.57
N GLY A 336 8.93 -4.40 30.23
CA GLY A 336 8.09 -5.15 31.17
C GLY A 336 7.39 -6.38 30.53
N ILE A 337 6.98 -7.31 31.39
CA ILE A 337 6.80 -8.76 31.14
C ILE A 337 6.32 -9.17 29.73
N ILE A 338 7.11 -10.07 29.15
CA ILE A 338 7.06 -10.64 27.80
C ILE A 338 6.14 -11.88 27.73
N SER A 339 5.36 -12.00 26.63
CA SER A 339 4.87 -13.29 26.10
C SER A 339 5.24 -13.46 24.61
N PHE A 340 6.53 -13.38 24.30
CA PHE A 340 7.11 -13.72 22.99
C PHE A 340 7.11 -15.24 22.78
N GLU A 341 5.95 -15.79 22.43
CA GLU A 341 5.83 -17.18 21.99
C GLU A 341 6.10 -17.26 20.48
N GLN A 342 7.40 -17.21 20.11
CA GLN A 342 7.82 -17.46 18.73
C GLN A 342 7.29 -18.84 18.26
N GLY A 343 6.71 -18.87 17.07
CA GLY A 343 6.12 -20.09 16.50
C GLY A 343 4.64 -20.33 16.84
N LEU A 344 3.96 -19.38 17.50
CA LEU A 344 2.51 -19.39 17.66
C LEU A 344 1.84 -18.26 16.87
N ALA A 345 0.75 -18.59 16.18
CA ALA A 345 -0.14 -17.63 15.54
C ALA A 345 -1.11 -17.04 16.58
N GLN A 346 -1.13 -15.72 16.74
CA GLN A 346 -1.98 -15.03 17.73
C GLN A 346 -2.21 -13.58 17.30
N ASN A 347 -3.30 -12.96 17.75
CA ASN A 347 -3.47 -11.51 17.59
C ASN A 347 -2.60 -10.72 18.59
N PHE A 348 -1.34 -10.46 18.20
CA PHE A 348 -0.38 -9.64 18.95
C PHE A 348 -0.42 -8.16 18.54
N ILE A 349 -0.39 -7.26 19.51
CA ILE A 349 0.00 -5.85 19.31
C ILE A 349 1.50 -5.73 19.54
N SER A 350 2.18 -4.97 18.69
CA SER A 350 3.64 -4.84 18.69
C SER A 350 4.09 -3.47 19.23
N LEU A 351 5.15 -3.45 20.03
CA LEU A 351 5.81 -2.22 20.47
C LEU A 351 7.33 -2.37 20.34
N LEU A 352 7.97 -1.50 19.58
CA LEU A 352 9.42 -1.41 19.47
C LEU A 352 9.89 -0.09 20.04
N SER A 353 10.85 -0.13 20.97
CA SER A 353 11.24 1.04 21.75
C SER A 353 12.74 1.13 22.03
N THR A 354 13.19 2.29 22.51
CA THR A 354 14.58 2.56 22.88
C THR A 354 14.67 3.63 23.97
N GLY A 355 15.85 3.77 24.57
CA GLY A 355 16.09 4.56 25.77
C GLY A 355 16.76 3.74 26.88
N PRO A 356 16.93 4.27 28.10
CA PRO A 356 16.52 5.62 28.48
C PRO A 356 17.46 6.67 27.88
N ILE A 357 16.89 7.80 27.47
CA ILE A 357 17.58 9.08 27.42
C ILE A 357 17.55 9.62 28.85
N ALA A 358 18.72 9.96 29.40
CA ALA A 358 18.87 10.19 30.83
C ALA A 358 18.16 11.48 31.28
N LYS A 359 18.27 12.54 30.46
CA LYS A 359 17.72 13.86 30.73
C LYS A 359 17.29 14.55 29.44
N PHE A 360 16.09 15.12 29.43
CA PHE A 360 15.52 15.87 28.33
C PHE A 360 14.95 17.18 28.88
N ALA A 361 15.77 18.24 28.87
CA ALA A 361 15.44 19.53 29.46
C ALA A 361 14.51 20.36 28.54
N PRO A 362 13.81 21.38 29.08
CA PRO A 362 13.02 22.30 28.28
C PRO A 362 13.78 22.88 27.08
N GLN A 363 13.09 23.00 25.94
CA GLN A 363 13.59 23.47 24.64
C GLN A 363 14.68 22.62 23.97
N GLN A 364 15.19 21.56 24.59
CA GLN A 364 16.00 20.58 23.88
C GLN A 364 15.13 19.77 22.90
N SER A 365 15.79 19.20 21.89
CA SER A 365 15.19 18.25 20.95
C SER A 365 15.87 16.89 21.01
N ILE A 366 15.13 15.85 20.63
CA ILE A 366 15.58 14.50 20.32
C ILE A 366 15.23 14.23 18.87
N ASN A 367 16.14 13.64 18.11
CA ASN A 367 15.82 13.06 16.83
C ASN A 367 15.63 11.54 16.99
N PHE A 368 14.54 10.99 16.47
CA PHE A 368 14.22 9.56 16.50
C PHE A 368 13.79 9.10 15.13
N VAL A 369 14.53 8.15 14.57
CA VAL A 369 14.32 7.66 13.21
C VAL A 369 14.09 6.17 13.22
N PHE A 370 12.99 5.75 12.61
CA PHE A 370 12.63 4.35 12.41
C PHE A 370 12.13 4.13 10.98
N ALA A 371 12.06 2.88 10.54
CA ALA A 371 11.41 2.50 9.29
C ALA A 371 10.33 1.45 9.51
N ILE A 372 9.30 1.52 8.67
CA ILE A 372 8.47 0.37 8.32
C ILE A 372 9.11 -0.29 7.10
N VAL A 373 9.46 -1.57 7.23
CA VAL A 373 10.15 -2.35 6.19
C VAL A 373 9.28 -3.56 5.85
N CYS A 374 8.94 -3.74 4.57
CA CYS A 374 8.19 -4.91 4.11
C CYS A 374 9.07 -5.81 3.24
N ALA A 375 8.74 -7.11 3.16
CA ALA A 375 9.46 -8.05 2.29
C ALA A 375 8.62 -9.29 1.94
N GLY A 376 8.77 -9.76 0.70
CA GLY A 376 8.32 -11.09 0.29
C GLY A 376 9.22 -12.20 0.85
N LYS A 377 8.68 -13.41 0.95
CA LYS A 377 9.44 -14.61 1.34
C LYS A 377 10.55 -14.89 0.34
N PHE A 378 11.72 -15.32 0.83
CA PHE A 378 12.75 -15.92 -0.01
C PHE A 378 12.68 -17.45 0.04
N GLY A 379 12.67 -18.10 -1.12
CA GLY A 379 12.59 -19.57 -1.23
C GLY A 379 11.21 -20.14 -0.86
N THR A 380 11.15 -21.47 -0.76
CA THR A 380 9.88 -22.23 -0.71
C THR A 380 9.58 -22.85 0.66
N ASP A 381 10.19 -22.36 1.74
CA ASP A 381 9.90 -22.85 3.09
C ASP A 381 8.44 -22.51 3.49
N PRO A 382 7.73 -23.39 4.22
CA PRO A 382 6.44 -23.05 4.82
C PRO A 382 6.55 -21.84 5.75
N ASN A 383 5.62 -20.89 5.66
CA ASN A 383 5.68 -19.63 6.42
C ASN A 383 5.83 -19.87 7.94
N SER A 384 5.12 -20.87 8.47
CA SER A 384 5.16 -21.29 9.87
C SER A 384 6.52 -21.75 10.40
N LYS A 385 7.51 -22.01 9.53
CA LYS A 385 8.90 -22.27 9.95
C LYS A 385 9.66 -20.99 10.31
N ASP A 386 9.31 -19.87 9.67
CA ASP A 386 10.04 -18.60 9.74
C ASP A 386 11.57 -18.75 9.70
N SER A 387 12.08 -19.46 8.69
CA SER A 387 13.49 -19.80 8.62
C SER A 387 14.37 -18.58 8.35
N PHE A 388 15.66 -18.66 8.67
CA PHE A 388 16.64 -17.64 8.28
C PHE A 388 16.66 -17.43 6.75
N HIS A 389 16.44 -18.51 5.98
CA HIS A 389 16.36 -18.47 4.53
C HIS A 389 15.15 -17.66 4.06
N SER A 390 13.96 -17.88 4.64
CA SER A 390 12.74 -17.11 4.32
C SER A 390 12.90 -15.60 4.50
N LYS A 391 13.75 -15.17 5.44
CA LYS A 391 13.99 -13.75 5.80
C LYS A 391 15.06 -13.04 4.96
N LEU A 392 15.71 -13.66 3.98
CA LEU A 392 16.81 -13.03 3.23
C LEU A 392 16.42 -11.69 2.57
N ASN A 393 15.20 -11.59 2.02
CA ASN A 393 14.67 -10.34 1.48
C ASN A 393 14.45 -9.29 2.58
N LEU A 394 13.91 -9.67 3.74
CA LEU A 394 13.72 -8.78 4.89
C LEU A 394 15.05 -8.21 5.38
N PHE A 395 16.10 -9.04 5.50
CA PHE A 395 17.44 -8.56 5.87
C PHE A 395 18.02 -7.60 4.82
N THR A 396 17.75 -7.85 3.53
CA THR A 396 18.22 -7.01 2.44
C THR A 396 17.57 -5.63 2.49
N ASN A 397 16.23 -5.59 2.59
CA ASN A 397 15.46 -4.35 2.65
C ASN A 397 15.77 -3.55 3.93
N ALA A 398 15.93 -4.23 5.06
CA ALA A 398 16.35 -3.63 6.34
C ALA A 398 17.75 -3.02 6.29
N GLY A 399 18.67 -3.67 5.56
CA GLY A 399 20.02 -3.16 5.32
C GLY A 399 20.02 -1.93 4.43
N TRP A 400 19.13 -1.85 3.43
CA TRP A 400 18.94 -0.65 2.61
C TRP A 400 18.27 0.50 3.37
N ALA A 401 17.30 0.22 4.26
CA ALA A 401 16.72 1.24 5.13
C ALA A 401 17.77 1.86 6.08
N GLN A 402 18.65 1.03 6.66
CA GLN A 402 19.76 1.51 7.49
C GLN A 402 20.77 2.31 6.65
N ARG A 403 21.22 1.80 5.48
CA ARG A 403 22.11 2.54 4.56
C ARG A 403 21.54 3.90 4.14
N ALA A 404 20.23 3.97 3.86
CA ALA A 404 19.58 5.25 3.55
C ALA A 404 19.73 6.23 4.73
N TYR A 405 19.38 5.82 5.96
CA TYR A 405 19.55 6.71 7.12
C TYR A 405 21.01 7.08 7.42
N ASP A 406 21.95 6.17 7.20
CA ASP A 406 23.37 6.41 7.41
C ASP A 406 23.90 7.44 6.40
N GLY A 407 23.55 7.29 5.12
CA GLY A 407 23.93 8.22 4.05
C GLY A 407 25.44 8.25 3.86
N GLU A 408 26.07 9.41 4.12
CA GLU A 408 27.52 9.58 4.09
C GLU A 408 28.26 8.87 5.25
N ASP A 409 27.59 8.60 6.39
CA ASP A 409 28.11 7.96 7.61
C ASP A 409 28.37 6.46 7.39
N LYS A 410 29.28 6.09 6.49
CA LYS A 410 29.46 4.71 5.95
C LYS A 410 29.74 3.68 7.04
N ASN A 411 30.27 4.11 8.19
CA ASN A 411 30.59 3.26 9.33
C ASN A 411 29.62 3.41 10.53
N ALA A 412 28.59 4.26 10.40
CA ALA A 412 27.57 4.56 11.40
C ALA A 412 28.11 5.01 12.78
N ASN A 413 29.24 5.75 12.79
CA ASN A 413 29.84 6.30 14.01
C ASN A 413 29.32 7.71 14.37
N GLY A 414 28.65 8.40 13.44
CA GLY A 414 28.11 9.76 13.64
C GLY A 414 29.15 10.89 13.57
N ILE A 415 30.31 10.62 12.98
CA ILE A 415 31.45 11.53 12.77
C ILE A 415 31.77 11.52 11.27
N LEU A 416 31.94 12.70 10.67
CA LEU A 416 32.28 12.82 9.25
C LEU A 416 33.75 12.43 9.03
N ASP A 417 34.00 11.23 8.52
CA ASP A 417 35.34 10.71 8.27
C ASP A 417 35.92 11.18 6.90
N PRO A 418 37.26 11.18 6.71
CA PRO A 418 37.88 11.63 5.46
C PRO A 418 37.46 10.79 4.25
N GLY A 419 36.69 11.40 3.35
CA GLY A 419 36.15 10.74 2.14
C GLY A 419 34.65 10.49 2.18
N GLU A 420 33.98 10.79 3.29
CA GLU A 420 32.51 10.69 3.41
C GLU A 420 31.78 11.95 2.92
N ASP A 421 32.40 13.14 3.03
CA ASP A 421 31.83 14.43 2.60
C ASP A 421 31.80 14.57 1.06
N LEU A 422 30.72 14.08 0.43
CA LEU A 422 30.58 14.00 -1.03
C LEU A 422 30.45 15.39 -1.66
N ASN A 423 29.71 16.29 -1.00
CA ASN A 423 29.41 17.62 -1.52
C ASN A 423 30.31 18.75 -0.97
N ARG A 424 31.19 18.44 -0.02
CA ARG A 424 32.18 19.33 0.62
C ARG A 424 31.56 20.42 1.51
N ASN A 425 30.47 20.10 2.20
CA ASN A 425 29.79 21.03 3.11
C ASN A 425 30.28 20.93 4.57
N GLY A 426 31.08 19.92 4.92
CA GLY A 426 31.63 19.72 6.26
C GLY A 426 30.64 19.16 7.29
N LYS A 427 29.58 18.46 6.85
CA LYS A 427 28.60 17.76 7.67
C LYS A 427 28.31 16.39 7.06
N ILE A 428 27.74 15.50 7.88
CA ILE A 428 27.17 14.23 7.41
C ILE A 428 25.80 14.51 6.81
N ASP A 429 25.62 14.23 5.52
CA ASP A 429 24.31 14.18 4.90
C ASP A 429 23.71 12.77 4.97
N ARG A 430 22.55 12.68 5.63
CA ARG A 430 21.74 11.45 5.74
C ARG A 430 20.78 11.34 4.56
N TYR A 431 20.23 10.14 4.34
CA TYR A 431 19.23 9.86 3.30
C TYR A 431 19.77 9.90 1.86
N VAL A 432 21.10 9.88 1.73
CA VAL A 432 21.79 9.70 0.45
C VAL A 432 21.80 8.22 0.07
N LEU A 433 21.35 7.92 -1.13
CA LEU A 433 21.40 6.57 -1.73
C LEU A 433 22.13 6.65 -3.06
N PRO A 434 22.81 5.57 -3.49
CA PRO A 434 23.34 5.49 -4.85
C PRO A 434 22.18 5.55 -5.84
N THR A 435 22.41 6.17 -6.99
CA THR A 435 21.34 6.51 -7.93
C THR A 435 21.51 5.74 -9.24
N PRO A 436 20.60 4.80 -9.58
CA PRO A 436 20.60 4.18 -10.89
C PRO A 436 20.39 5.22 -12.00
N PRO A 437 20.79 4.93 -13.25
CA PRO A 437 20.59 5.83 -14.37
C PRO A 437 19.13 6.27 -14.51
N SER A 438 18.93 7.54 -14.85
CA SER A 438 17.62 8.17 -15.00
C SER A 438 16.68 7.31 -15.86
N PRO A 439 15.43 7.02 -15.42
CA PRO A 439 14.50 6.21 -16.21
C PRO A 439 14.27 6.81 -17.61
N PRO A 440 14.25 5.98 -18.66
CA PRO A 440 14.06 6.47 -20.03
C PRO A 440 12.63 6.93 -20.29
N ARG A 441 12.46 8.02 -21.05
CA ARG A 441 11.13 8.50 -21.44
C ARG A 441 10.50 7.51 -22.41
N LEU A 442 9.46 6.81 -21.97
CA LEU A 442 8.81 5.75 -22.75
C LEU A 442 7.53 6.25 -23.45
N ARG A 443 7.45 6.01 -24.77
CA ARG A 443 6.27 6.22 -25.61
C ARG A 443 5.83 4.91 -26.27
N THR A 444 4.53 4.73 -26.41
CA THR A 444 3.89 3.47 -26.80
C THR A 444 2.91 3.67 -27.96
N ILE A 445 2.98 2.79 -28.95
CA ILE A 445 1.97 2.63 -30.00
C ILE A 445 1.36 1.23 -29.84
N VAL A 446 0.03 1.16 -29.85
CA VAL A 446 -0.77 -0.05 -29.60
C VAL A 446 -1.59 -0.36 -30.85
N GLU A 447 -1.46 -1.57 -31.38
CA GLU A 447 -2.00 -1.98 -32.68
C GLU A 447 -2.47 -3.44 -32.65
N ASP A 448 -2.99 -3.94 -33.78
CA ASP A 448 -3.49 -5.31 -33.91
C ASP A 448 -2.37 -6.31 -33.62
N LYS A 449 -2.52 -7.07 -32.52
CA LYS A 449 -1.55 -8.07 -32.02
C LYS A 449 -0.14 -7.53 -31.82
N ARG A 450 0.03 -6.22 -31.66
CA ARG A 450 1.35 -5.56 -31.64
C ARG A 450 1.40 -4.39 -30.66
N VAL A 451 2.52 -4.29 -29.95
CA VAL A 451 2.94 -3.11 -29.21
C VAL A 451 4.30 -2.67 -29.74
N THR A 452 4.44 -1.39 -30.03
CA THR A 452 5.74 -0.77 -30.31
C THR A 452 6.12 0.17 -29.16
N LEU A 453 7.29 -0.07 -28.57
CA LEU A 453 7.93 0.77 -27.57
C LEU A 453 8.94 1.69 -28.25
N TYR A 454 8.94 2.96 -27.88
CA TYR A 454 9.96 3.94 -28.25
C TYR A 454 10.51 4.59 -27.00
N TRP A 455 11.83 4.71 -26.88
CA TRP A 455 12.44 5.45 -25.77
C TRP A 455 13.55 6.39 -26.22
N ASP A 456 13.80 7.42 -25.40
CA ASP A 456 14.89 8.36 -25.58
C ASP A 456 16.20 7.81 -24.99
N ARG A 457 17.18 8.68 -24.76
CA ARG A 457 18.51 8.29 -24.29
C ARG A 457 19.03 9.17 -23.16
N ASN A 458 18.15 9.72 -22.33
CA ASN A 458 18.53 10.52 -21.17
C ASN A 458 19.47 9.74 -20.22
N ALA A 459 19.22 8.44 -20.03
CA ALA A 459 19.99 7.54 -19.17
C ALA A 459 21.49 7.49 -19.52
N GLU A 460 21.85 7.54 -20.82
CA GLU A 460 23.25 7.58 -21.31
C GLU A 460 24.04 8.80 -20.78
N PHE A 461 23.35 9.81 -20.23
CA PHE A 461 23.93 11.04 -19.67
C PHE A 461 23.64 11.23 -18.18
N SER A 462 23.03 10.23 -17.53
CA SER A 462 22.78 10.24 -16.09
C SER A 462 24.10 10.10 -15.34
N ARG A 463 24.28 10.90 -14.29
CA ARG A 463 25.40 10.77 -13.36
C ARG A 463 24.90 10.17 -12.06
N ASP A 464 25.64 9.21 -11.53
CA ASP A 464 25.40 8.76 -10.16
C ASP A 464 25.83 9.86 -9.16
N LEU A 465 25.02 10.06 -8.12
CA LEU A 465 25.22 11.14 -7.13
C LEU A 465 26.36 10.87 -6.15
N ILE A 466 26.75 9.61 -5.93
CA ILE A 466 27.81 9.27 -4.97
C ILE A 466 29.18 9.28 -5.65
N SER A 467 29.32 8.61 -6.79
CA SER A 467 30.56 8.51 -7.56
C SER A 467 30.81 9.72 -8.47
N GLY A 468 29.75 10.41 -8.91
CA GLY A 468 29.81 11.47 -9.92
C GLY A 468 30.08 10.99 -11.35
N GLU A 469 30.21 9.68 -11.56
CA GLU A 469 30.57 9.08 -12.85
C GLU A 469 29.39 9.05 -13.84
N LEU A 470 29.70 8.82 -15.13
CA LEU A 470 28.74 8.35 -16.12
C LEU A 470 28.92 6.84 -16.23
N ASP A 471 27.99 6.09 -15.66
CA ASP A 471 28.11 4.65 -15.37
C ASP A 471 27.00 3.79 -16.01
N PHE A 472 26.09 4.41 -16.75
CA PHE A 472 25.10 3.75 -17.61
C PHE A 472 25.72 2.60 -18.42
N GLU A 473 25.07 1.44 -18.35
CA GLU A 473 25.48 0.21 -19.01
C GLU A 473 24.46 -0.21 -20.07
N GLY A 474 23.16 -0.24 -19.75
CA GLY A 474 22.16 -0.75 -20.67
C GLY A 474 20.70 -0.43 -20.37
N TYR A 475 19.82 -1.01 -21.17
CA TYR A 475 18.36 -0.97 -21.05
C TYR A 475 17.77 -2.37 -20.91
N ARG A 476 16.75 -2.51 -20.07
CA ARG A 476 15.91 -3.72 -19.96
C ARG A 476 14.47 -3.42 -20.33
N ILE A 477 13.81 -4.37 -20.97
CA ILE A 477 12.41 -4.31 -21.36
C ILE A 477 11.64 -5.40 -20.63
N TYR A 478 10.67 -4.99 -19.82
CA TYR A 478 9.81 -5.89 -19.07
C TYR A 478 8.40 -5.92 -19.65
N ARG A 479 7.73 -7.06 -19.50
CA ARG A 479 6.30 -7.22 -19.79
C ARG A 479 5.64 -8.11 -18.74
N SER A 480 4.43 -7.78 -18.33
CA SER A 480 3.61 -8.68 -17.50
C SER A 480 3.29 -9.99 -18.23
N GLN A 481 2.98 -11.02 -17.45
CA GLN A 481 2.30 -12.21 -17.95
C GLN A 481 0.82 -11.91 -18.30
N LEU A 482 0.22 -12.76 -19.13
CA LEU A 482 -1.23 -12.74 -19.38
C LEU A 482 -1.99 -13.05 -18.09
N GLY A 483 -3.05 -12.29 -17.78
CA GLY A 483 -3.84 -12.46 -16.56
C GLY A 483 -3.16 -11.92 -15.30
N ALA A 484 -2.10 -11.09 -15.42
CA ALA A 484 -1.51 -10.36 -14.30
C ALA A 484 -2.44 -9.29 -13.68
N ASP A 485 -3.43 -8.89 -14.47
CA ASP A 485 -4.58 -8.03 -14.15
C ASP A 485 -5.63 -8.71 -13.26
N LEU A 486 -5.60 -10.04 -13.12
CA LEU A 486 -6.55 -10.79 -12.29
C LEU A 486 -6.19 -10.70 -10.79
N PRO A 487 -7.19 -10.80 -9.88
CA PRO A 487 -6.98 -10.53 -8.46
C PRO A 487 -5.99 -11.49 -7.79
N GLY A 488 -5.17 -10.94 -6.89
CA GLY A 488 -4.22 -11.71 -6.07
C GLY A 488 -2.82 -11.87 -6.67
N ARG A 489 -2.46 -11.06 -7.67
CA ARG A 489 -1.08 -10.93 -8.16
C ARG A 489 -0.64 -9.47 -8.07
N ASP A 490 0.65 -9.27 -7.81
CA ASP A 490 1.30 -7.97 -7.93
C ASP A 490 1.76 -7.73 -9.39
N LEU A 491 1.74 -6.45 -9.79
CA LEU A 491 2.22 -6.01 -11.07
C LEU A 491 3.72 -6.25 -11.24
N LEU A 492 4.56 -5.92 -10.26
CA LEU A 492 6.00 -6.06 -10.37
C LEU A 492 6.48 -7.52 -10.30
N SER A 493 5.82 -8.37 -9.53
CA SER A 493 6.07 -9.82 -9.50
C SER A 493 5.60 -10.52 -10.79
N SER A 494 4.59 -9.97 -11.47
CA SER A 494 4.16 -10.46 -12.80
C SER A 494 5.09 -10.07 -13.96
N MET A 495 5.96 -9.08 -13.79
CA MET A 495 6.81 -8.55 -14.86
C MET A 495 8.01 -9.46 -15.14
N THR A 496 8.05 -10.01 -16.35
CA THR A 496 9.17 -10.81 -16.87
C THR A 496 10.04 -10.00 -17.81
N LEU A 497 11.37 -10.20 -17.75
CA LEU A 497 12.31 -9.64 -18.73
C LEU A 497 12.03 -10.23 -20.13
N VAL A 498 11.87 -9.37 -21.12
CA VAL A 498 11.60 -9.72 -22.53
C VAL A 498 12.83 -9.50 -23.40
N ALA A 499 13.61 -8.45 -23.12
CA ALA A 499 14.85 -8.15 -23.80
C ALA A 499 15.77 -7.30 -22.91
N GLU A 500 17.08 -7.44 -23.13
CA GLU A 500 18.13 -6.64 -22.51
C GLU A 500 19.08 -6.17 -23.62
N PHE A 501 19.53 -4.93 -23.53
CA PHE A 501 20.46 -4.30 -24.47
C PHE A 501 21.50 -3.52 -23.69
N ASP A 502 22.76 -3.93 -23.76
CA ASP A 502 23.88 -3.45 -22.97
C ASP A 502 25.04 -2.96 -23.83
N SER A 503 26.02 -2.32 -23.22
CA SER A 503 27.15 -1.72 -23.92
C SER A 503 28.17 -2.79 -24.27
N SER A 504 28.67 -2.79 -25.51
CA SER A 504 29.71 -3.72 -25.93
C SER A 504 31.09 -3.28 -25.40
N ASN A 505 31.34 -3.47 -24.10
CA ASN A 505 32.51 -3.00 -23.36
C ASN A 505 33.26 -4.11 -22.57
N GLY A 506 32.80 -5.36 -22.62
CA GLY A 506 33.34 -6.50 -21.88
C GLY A 506 32.60 -6.83 -20.57
N LEU A 507 31.43 -6.22 -20.33
CA LEU A 507 30.56 -6.48 -19.19
C LEU A 507 29.25 -7.15 -19.65
N ASN A 508 28.61 -7.88 -18.74
CA ASN A 508 27.30 -8.53 -18.95
C ASN A 508 27.23 -9.43 -20.21
N TYR A 509 26.43 -9.06 -21.21
CA TYR A 509 26.15 -9.84 -22.42
C TYR A 509 26.71 -9.23 -23.72
N ASP A 510 27.24 -7.99 -23.67
CA ASP A 510 27.86 -7.24 -24.78
C ASP A 510 26.95 -7.06 -26.04
N THR A 511 25.63 -7.19 -25.91
CA THR A 511 24.66 -7.31 -27.02
C THR A 511 24.67 -6.10 -27.97
N GLY A 512 24.90 -4.90 -27.44
CA GLY A 512 24.95 -3.66 -28.18
C GLY A 512 23.58 -3.16 -28.67
N PHE A 513 23.42 -1.85 -28.72
CA PHE A 513 22.13 -1.23 -29.04
C PHE A 513 21.68 -1.31 -30.52
N ARG A 514 22.44 -1.96 -31.42
CA ARG A 514 22.18 -1.93 -32.88
C ARG A 514 20.81 -2.49 -33.26
N ALA A 515 20.30 -3.48 -32.53
CA ALA A 515 19.01 -4.12 -32.81
C ALA A 515 17.80 -3.18 -32.57
N VAL A 516 17.96 -2.18 -31.70
CA VAL A 516 16.89 -1.26 -31.28
C VAL A 516 17.14 0.21 -31.65
N ARG A 517 18.37 0.58 -32.02
CA ARG A 517 18.73 1.96 -32.38
C ARG A 517 18.12 2.36 -33.72
N LEU A 518 17.46 3.52 -33.74
CA LEU A 518 16.93 4.14 -34.95
C LEU A 518 18.02 4.96 -35.68
N ASP A 519 18.07 4.88 -37.01
CA ASP A 519 18.96 5.69 -37.85
C ASP A 519 18.74 7.20 -37.68
N LYS A 520 17.50 7.60 -37.40
CA LYS A 520 17.07 8.97 -37.13
C LYS A 520 16.09 8.98 -35.96
N PRO A 521 16.12 9.99 -35.08
CA PRO A 521 15.17 10.09 -33.98
C PRO A 521 13.74 10.26 -34.50
N VAL A 522 12.79 9.67 -33.77
CA VAL A 522 11.36 9.88 -33.97
C VAL A 522 10.87 10.91 -32.95
N PHE A 523 9.89 11.73 -33.35
CA PHE A 523 9.20 12.70 -32.51
C PHE A 523 7.70 12.45 -32.61
N PHE A 524 6.95 12.77 -31.56
CA PHE A 524 5.50 12.60 -31.51
C PHE A 524 4.80 13.95 -31.40
N ALA A 525 3.56 14.04 -31.89
CA ALA A 525 2.79 15.28 -31.81
C ALA A 525 2.58 15.70 -30.33
N GLY A 526 2.90 16.95 -30.02
CA GLY A 526 2.86 17.50 -28.66
C GLY A 526 4.08 17.17 -27.78
N ASP A 527 5.09 16.46 -28.30
CA ASP A 527 6.27 16.03 -27.54
C ASP A 527 7.57 16.45 -28.24
N THR A 528 8.47 17.09 -27.49
CA THR A 528 9.79 17.53 -27.97
C THR A 528 10.89 16.48 -27.76
N THR A 529 10.57 15.38 -27.08
CA THR A 529 11.49 14.28 -26.78
C THR A 529 11.96 13.59 -28.07
N ALA A 530 13.28 13.44 -28.22
CA ALA A 530 13.89 12.78 -29.38
C ALA A 530 14.09 11.29 -29.11
N TYR A 531 13.11 10.47 -29.50
CA TYR A 531 13.14 9.02 -29.31
C TYR A 531 14.19 8.38 -30.22
N ARG A 532 15.15 7.66 -29.62
CA ARG A 532 16.33 7.09 -30.30
C ARG A 532 16.26 5.58 -30.47
N TYR A 533 15.45 4.92 -29.66
CA TYR A 533 15.33 3.48 -29.62
C TYR A 533 13.91 3.03 -29.90
N LYS A 534 13.77 1.84 -30.49
CA LYS A 534 12.51 1.20 -30.85
C LYS A 534 12.58 -0.30 -30.59
N PHE A 535 11.55 -0.84 -29.95
CA PHE A 535 11.32 -2.29 -29.82
C PHE A 535 9.90 -2.62 -30.25
N VAL A 536 9.71 -3.77 -30.92
CA VAL A 536 8.40 -4.22 -31.41
C VAL A 536 8.11 -5.59 -30.81
N ASN A 537 7.04 -5.70 -30.02
CA ASN A 537 6.50 -6.98 -29.59
C ASN A 537 5.27 -7.31 -30.45
N GLU A 538 5.38 -8.34 -31.28
CA GLU A 538 4.28 -8.86 -32.10
C GLU A 538 3.68 -10.14 -31.49
N ASN A 539 2.64 -10.70 -32.14
CA ASN A 539 1.92 -11.91 -31.73
C ASN A 539 1.23 -11.82 -30.35
N LEU A 540 0.82 -10.62 -29.96
CA LEU A 540 -0.01 -10.40 -28.78
C LEU A 540 -1.47 -10.83 -29.04
N LEU A 541 -2.22 -11.07 -27.98
CA LEU A 541 -3.66 -11.31 -28.05
C LEU A 541 -4.39 -9.98 -27.83
N ASN A 542 -5.35 -9.65 -28.72
CA ASN A 542 -6.15 -8.45 -28.56
C ASN A 542 -7.11 -8.57 -27.36
N GLY A 543 -7.49 -7.43 -26.76
CA GLY A 543 -8.41 -7.36 -25.62
C GLY A 543 -7.81 -7.81 -24.28
N TRP A 544 -6.63 -8.43 -24.29
CA TRP A 544 -5.84 -8.72 -23.10
C TRP A 544 -5.03 -7.52 -22.67
N GLN A 545 -4.91 -7.31 -21.36
CA GLN A 545 -4.04 -6.29 -20.81
C GLN A 545 -2.59 -6.79 -20.71
N TYR A 546 -1.65 -5.92 -21.09
CA TYR A 546 -0.23 -6.08 -20.85
C TYR A 546 0.32 -4.83 -20.21
N ALA A 547 1.12 -4.97 -19.15
CA ALA A 547 1.96 -3.88 -18.68
C ALA A 547 3.35 -4.02 -19.28
N TYR A 548 3.91 -2.94 -19.80
CA TYR A 548 5.29 -2.85 -20.27
C TYR A 548 6.05 -1.79 -19.46
N ALA A 549 7.33 -2.04 -19.18
CA ALA A 549 8.25 -1.05 -18.65
C ALA A 549 9.58 -1.13 -19.43
N VAL A 550 10.25 0.01 -19.56
CA VAL A 550 11.64 0.08 -20.06
C VAL A 550 12.46 0.78 -19.00
N THR A 551 13.53 0.15 -18.56
CA THR A 551 14.41 0.61 -17.49
C THR A 551 15.83 0.77 -18.02
N ALA A 552 16.61 1.62 -17.36
CA ALA A 552 18.05 1.73 -17.56
C ALA A 552 18.79 1.15 -16.36
N PHE A 553 20.00 0.62 -16.56
CA PHE A 553 20.87 0.10 -15.50
C PHE A 553 22.32 0.53 -15.70
N ASP A 554 23.06 0.62 -14.61
CA ASP A 554 24.50 0.93 -14.56
C ASP A 554 25.36 -0.34 -14.46
N ARG A 555 26.69 -0.15 -14.51
CA ARG A 555 27.69 -1.22 -14.36
C ARG A 555 27.90 -1.69 -12.89
N GLY A 556 27.36 -0.98 -11.90
CA GLY A 556 27.69 -1.14 -10.49
C GLY A 556 29.12 -0.70 -10.13
N ASP A 557 29.45 -0.76 -8.83
CA ASP A 557 30.80 -0.49 -8.32
C ASP A 557 31.26 -1.63 -7.38
N PRO A 558 32.06 -2.59 -7.88
CA PRO A 558 32.62 -3.66 -7.06
C PRO A 558 33.57 -3.20 -5.95
N SER A 559 34.14 -1.99 -6.04
CA SER A 559 35.05 -1.44 -5.01
C SER A 559 34.30 -0.97 -3.77
N GLU A 560 33.09 -0.45 -3.95
CA GLU A 560 32.14 -0.08 -2.89
C GLU A 560 31.16 -1.24 -2.55
N ASN A 561 31.37 -2.44 -3.11
CA ASN A 561 30.49 -3.61 -2.99
C ASN A 561 29.03 -3.30 -3.42
N LEU A 562 28.87 -2.44 -4.42
CA LEU A 562 27.60 -2.02 -5.00
C LEU A 562 27.32 -2.84 -6.27
N PRO A 563 26.27 -3.69 -6.31
CA PRO A 563 25.85 -4.35 -7.54
C PRO A 563 25.27 -3.33 -8.54
N SER A 564 25.16 -3.72 -9.81
CA SER A 564 24.43 -2.97 -10.84
C SER A 564 23.05 -2.57 -10.34
N LEU A 565 22.74 -1.26 -10.38
CA LEU A 565 21.45 -0.73 -10.01
C LEU A 565 20.60 -0.47 -11.27
N GLU A 566 19.29 -0.51 -11.09
CA GLU A 566 18.33 -0.36 -12.18
C GLU A 566 17.26 0.68 -11.82
N SER A 567 16.91 1.51 -12.80
CA SER A 567 15.85 2.51 -12.69
C SER A 567 14.49 1.86 -12.40
N SER A 568 13.58 2.54 -11.71
CA SER A 568 12.30 1.96 -11.31
C SER A 568 11.42 1.50 -12.48
N ARG A 569 11.03 0.21 -12.50
CA ARG A 569 10.00 -0.32 -13.42
C ARG A 569 8.65 0.38 -13.25
N LEU A 570 8.33 0.88 -12.04
CA LEU A 570 7.11 1.64 -11.78
C LEU A 570 7.10 3.01 -12.48
N SER A 571 8.27 3.65 -12.64
CA SER A 571 8.37 4.99 -13.22
C SER A 571 8.05 5.05 -14.72
N THR A 572 8.28 3.96 -15.46
CA THR A 572 8.06 3.90 -16.91
C THR A 572 6.86 3.05 -17.32
N VAL A 573 6.14 2.42 -16.38
CA VAL A 573 5.10 1.45 -16.71
C VAL A 573 3.97 2.05 -17.58
N LYS A 574 3.59 1.31 -18.63
CA LYS A 574 2.42 1.59 -19.47
C LYS A 574 1.54 0.34 -19.52
N ARG A 575 0.26 0.50 -19.20
CA ARG A 575 -0.76 -0.56 -19.33
C ARG A 575 -1.44 -0.41 -20.69
N LEU A 576 -1.35 -1.45 -21.50
CA LEU A 576 -1.68 -1.42 -22.93
C LEU A 576 -2.64 -2.57 -23.25
N ILE A 577 -3.63 -2.31 -24.10
CA ILE A 577 -4.54 -3.32 -24.63
C ILE A 577 -4.41 -3.35 -26.16
N PRO A 578 -3.62 -4.29 -26.70
CA PRO A 578 -3.51 -4.55 -28.13
C PRO A 578 -4.90 -4.78 -28.72
N GLY A 579 -5.07 -4.33 -29.96
CA GLY A 579 -6.38 -4.24 -30.55
C GLY A 579 -6.33 -3.65 -31.94
N THR A 580 -7.38 -3.85 -32.71
CA THR A 580 -7.45 -3.20 -34.04
C THR A 580 -7.42 -1.68 -33.87
N PRO A 581 -6.60 -0.94 -34.63
CA PRO A 581 -6.62 0.52 -34.58
C PRO A 581 -7.94 1.03 -35.18
N ALA A 582 -8.29 2.28 -34.83
CA ALA A 582 -9.47 2.94 -35.38
C ALA A 582 -9.52 2.82 -36.92
N ALA A 583 -10.70 2.53 -37.45
CA ALA A 583 -10.93 2.54 -38.89
C ALA A 583 -10.94 4.00 -39.39
N ASP A 584 -9.83 4.44 -40.00
CA ASP A 584 -9.72 5.75 -40.66
C ASP A 584 -10.79 5.93 -41.75
N ALA A 585 -11.28 7.14 -41.99
CA ALA A 585 -12.21 7.42 -43.10
C ALA A 585 -11.58 7.29 -44.52
N SER A 586 -10.36 6.71 -44.64
CA SER A 586 -9.65 6.52 -45.91
C SER A 586 -9.71 5.07 -46.42
N ALA A 587 -9.70 4.88 -47.74
CA ALA A 587 -10.19 3.69 -48.44
C ALA A 587 -9.55 2.30 -48.11
N GLN A 588 -8.57 2.21 -47.21
CA GLN A 588 -8.05 0.92 -46.71
C GLN A 588 -8.83 0.38 -45.50
N SER A 589 -9.62 1.22 -44.82
CA SER A 589 -10.43 0.80 -43.66
C SER A 589 -11.72 0.06 -44.05
N ALA A 590 -12.32 0.40 -45.19
CA ALA A 590 -13.57 -0.15 -45.71
C ALA A 590 -13.55 -1.69 -45.94
N ALA A 591 -12.37 -2.32 -45.81
CA ALA A 591 -12.21 -3.77 -45.82
C ALA A 591 -12.42 -4.44 -44.44
N ARG A 592 -12.42 -3.69 -43.34
CA ARG A 592 -12.51 -4.24 -41.97
C ARG A 592 -13.95 -4.23 -41.48
N LYS A 593 -14.54 -5.43 -41.45
CA LYS A 593 -15.88 -5.64 -40.90
C LYS A 593 -15.86 -5.59 -39.37
N VAL A 594 -16.74 -4.78 -38.78
CA VAL A 594 -16.99 -4.78 -37.33
C VAL A 594 -17.40 -6.17 -36.89
N SER A 595 -16.80 -6.65 -35.80
CA SER A 595 -17.14 -7.94 -35.21
C SER A 595 -16.99 -7.92 -33.69
N VAL A 596 -17.25 -9.05 -33.05
CA VAL A 596 -17.33 -9.21 -31.59
C VAL A 596 -16.47 -10.39 -31.14
N TYR A 597 -15.76 -10.27 -30.02
CA TYR A 597 -15.09 -11.39 -29.37
C TYR A 597 -15.24 -11.37 -27.82
N PRO A 598 -15.28 -12.53 -27.14
CA PRO A 598 -15.54 -13.86 -27.70
C PRO A 598 -16.94 -13.95 -28.32
N ASN A 599 -17.06 -14.70 -29.41
CA ASN A 599 -18.34 -14.93 -30.10
C ASN A 599 -18.38 -16.38 -30.63
N PRO A 600 -19.19 -17.28 -30.03
CA PRO A 600 -20.06 -17.03 -28.89
C PRO A 600 -19.30 -16.74 -27.60
N TYR A 601 -19.86 -15.89 -26.75
CA TYR A 601 -19.51 -15.82 -25.32
C TYR A 601 -20.12 -17.04 -24.62
N ARG A 602 -19.33 -17.77 -23.81
CA ARG A 602 -19.69 -19.08 -23.24
C ARG A 602 -19.51 -19.11 -21.71
N GLY A 603 -20.50 -18.60 -20.98
CA GLY A 603 -20.58 -18.59 -19.51
C GLY A 603 -19.63 -17.59 -18.87
N HIS A 604 -18.33 -17.78 -19.11
CA HIS A 604 -17.21 -17.03 -18.54
C HIS A 604 -16.04 -17.02 -19.55
N ALA A 605 -15.53 -15.85 -19.89
CA ALA A 605 -14.29 -15.66 -20.62
C ALA A 605 -13.10 -15.63 -19.64
N THR A 606 -11.91 -16.04 -20.08
CA THR A 606 -10.74 -16.20 -19.19
C THR A 606 -10.29 -14.92 -18.47
N TRP A 607 -10.69 -13.75 -18.98
CA TRP A 607 -10.43 -12.44 -18.35
C TRP A 607 -11.53 -11.97 -17.40
N ASP A 608 -12.71 -12.61 -17.36
CA ASP A 608 -13.84 -12.10 -16.56
C ASP A 608 -13.57 -12.22 -15.05
N GLY A 609 -14.06 -11.22 -14.31
CA GLY A 609 -14.06 -11.24 -12.84
C GLY A 609 -15.14 -12.16 -12.26
N ARG A 610 -15.47 -11.92 -10.98
CA ARG A 610 -16.36 -12.79 -10.20
C ARG A 610 -17.81 -12.33 -10.22
N LEU A 611 -18.05 -11.03 -10.45
CA LEU A 611 -19.39 -10.42 -10.51
C LEU A 611 -19.86 -10.23 -11.96
N GLU A 612 -21.17 -10.06 -12.14
CA GLU A 612 -21.76 -9.97 -13.49
C GLU A 612 -21.22 -8.78 -14.30
N ARG A 613 -21.12 -7.59 -13.70
CA ARG A 613 -20.54 -6.38 -14.31
C ARG A 613 -19.02 -6.45 -14.50
N GLU A 614 -18.38 -7.49 -13.99
CA GLU A 614 -16.95 -7.76 -14.20
C GLU A 614 -16.74 -8.72 -15.38
N ARG A 615 -17.76 -8.97 -16.19
CA ARG A 615 -17.63 -9.68 -17.48
C ARG A 615 -17.35 -8.69 -18.60
N LYS A 616 -16.77 -9.14 -19.70
CA LYS A 616 -16.68 -8.32 -20.92
C LYS A 616 -16.61 -9.10 -22.24
N ILE A 617 -17.28 -8.55 -23.25
CA ILE A 617 -16.99 -8.79 -24.68
C ILE A 617 -16.42 -7.52 -25.28
N TYR A 618 -15.71 -7.63 -26.41
CA TYR A 618 -15.22 -6.49 -27.19
C TYR A 618 -15.92 -6.42 -28.54
N PHE A 619 -16.36 -5.23 -28.92
CA PHE A 619 -16.57 -4.84 -30.31
C PHE A 619 -15.23 -4.34 -30.87
N PHE A 620 -14.87 -4.76 -32.09
CA PHE A 620 -13.59 -4.41 -32.73
C PHE A 620 -13.74 -4.10 -34.22
N ASN A 621 -12.68 -3.55 -34.83
CA ASN A 621 -12.70 -2.83 -36.11
C ASN A 621 -13.61 -1.58 -36.11
N LEU A 622 -13.71 -0.88 -34.98
CA LEU A 622 -14.57 0.30 -34.86
C LEU A 622 -13.99 1.52 -35.60
N PRO A 623 -14.84 2.37 -36.22
CA PRO A 623 -14.50 3.74 -36.59
C PRO A 623 -14.02 4.55 -35.38
N ALA A 624 -13.24 5.60 -35.62
CA ALA A 624 -12.73 6.45 -34.53
C ALA A 624 -13.84 7.11 -33.68
N ARG A 625 -15.02 7.33 -34.28
CA ARG A 625 -16.21 7.90 -33.62
C ARG A 625 -17.44 7.13 -34.10
N CYS A 626 -18.05 6.31 -33.25
CA CYS A 626 -19.21 5.52 -33.65
C CYS A 626 -20.20 5.27 -32.52
N GLU A 627 -21.46 5.06 -32.89
CA GLU A 627 -22.49 4.57 -31.98
C GLU A 627 -22.74 3.07 -32.21
N ILE A 628 -22.71 2.28 -31.14
CA ILE A 628 -22.98 0.83 -31.16
C ILE A 628 -24.36 0.62 -30.51
N ARG A 629 -25.33 0.10 -31.27
CA ARG A 629 -26.64 -0.31 -30.72
C ARG A 629 -26.77 -1.82 -30.72
N ILE A 630 -27.24 -2.38 -29.62
CA ILE A 630 -27.41 -3.81 -29.40
C ILE A 630 -28.91 -4.13 -29.33
N TYR A 631 -29.33 -5.25 -29.93
CA TYR A 631 -30.73 -5.60 -30.10
C TYR A 631 -31.03 -7.08 -29.80
N THR A 632 -32.26 -7.35 -29.34
CA THR A 632 -32.86 -8.69 -29.35
C THR A 632 -33.15 -9.14 -30.80
N LEU A 633 -33.48 -10.43 -31.00
CA LEU A 633 -33.98 -10.89 -32.31
C LEU A 633 -35.33 -10.27 -32.71
N ALA A 634 -36.12 -9.75 -31.76
CA ALA A 634 -37.36 -9.06 -32.04
C ALA A 634 -37.15 -7.58 -32.45
N GLY A 635 -35.94 -7.05 -32.25
CA GLY A 635 -35.58 -5.67 -32.57
C GLY A 635 -35.68 -4.69 -31.40
N ASP A 636 -35.92 -5.18 -30.18
CA ASP A 636 -35.88 -4.35 -28.97
C ASP A 636 -34.44 -3.91 -28.70
N VAL A 637 -34.24 -2.65 -28.33
CA VAL A 637 -32.92 -2.13 -27.94
C VAL A 637 -32.56 -2.72 -26.57
N VAL A 638 -31.36 -3.29 -26.49
CA VAL A 638 -30.77 -3.89 -25.28
C VAL A 638 -29.82 -2.88 -24.62
N ASP A 639 -28.99 -2.22 -25.43
CA ASP A 639 -28.10 -1.15 -24.98
C ASP A 639 -27.64 -0.24 -26.14
N THR A 640 -27.14 0.95 -25.82
CA THR A 640 -26.57 1.90 -26.77
C THR A 640 -25.30 2.55 -26.21
N ILE A 641 -24.19 2.35 -26.91
CA ILE A 641 -22.84 2.70 -26.47
C ILE A 641 -22.24 3.74 -27.41
N GLN A 642 -21.64 4.80 -26.86
CA GLN A 642 -20.88 5.79 -27.63
C GLN A 642 -19.38 5.45 -27.55
N HIS A 643 -18.72 5.29 -28.70
CA HIS A 643 -17.27 5.09 -28.76
C HIS A 643 -16.58 6.29 -29.40
N GLU A 644 -15.57 6.80 -28.69
CA GLU A 644 -14.68 7.88 -29.10
C GLU A 644 -13.23 7.42 -28.83
N ALA A 645 -12.52 7.06 -29.89
CA ALA A 645 -11.17 6.48 -29.82
C ALA A 645 -10.17 7.36 -29.07
N SER A 646 -10.36 8.69 -29.12
CA SER A 646 -9.46 9.67 -28.51
C SER A 646 -9.59 9.80 -26.99
N SER A 647 -10.70 9.33 -26.39
CA SER A 647 -11.00 9.46 -24.96
C SER A 647 -11.40 8.15 -24.28
N TYR A 648 -11.40 7.01 -24.99
CA TYR A 648 -11.84 5.73 -24.45
C TYR A 648 -10.84 5.14 -23.43
N THR A 649 -11.33 4.83 -22.23
CA THR A 649 -10.54 4.29 -21.10
C THR A 649 -11.08 2.96 -20.55
N GLY A 650 -12.22 2.48 -21.04
CA GLY A 650 -12.90 1.26 -20.54
C GLY A 650 -13.58 1.40 -19.18
N LEU A 651 -13.49 2.56 -18.52
CA LEU A 651 -14.08 2.81 -17.19
C LEU A 651 -15.62 2.86 -17.17
N ASP A 652 -16.25 2.79 -18.35
CA ASP A 652 -17.68 2.53 -18.53
C ASP A 652 -18.08 1.09 -18.18
N THR A 653 -17.13 0.16 -18.05
CA THR A 653 -17.37 -1.19 -17.53
C THR A 653 -16.58 -1.44 -16.24
N ARG A 654 -17.23 -2.09 -15.25
CA ARG A 654 -16.66 -2.29 -13.90
C ARG A 654 -15.35 -3.07 -13.92
N TRP A 655 -15.14 -3.94 -14.92
CA TRP A 655 -13.89 -4.68 -15.09
C TRP A 655 -12.64 -3.78 -15.03
N PHE A 656 -12.65 -2.64 -15.74
CA PHE A 656 -11.45 -1.77 -15.78
C PHE A 656 -11.23 -1.02 -14.48
N GLY A 657 -12.31 -0.59 -13.82
CA GLY A 657 -12.26 0.04 -12.51
C GLY A 657 -11.73 -0.87 -11.38
N VAL A 658 -11.71 -2.20 -11.59
CA VAL A 658 -11.20 -3.18 -10.60
C VAL A 658 -9.84 -3.75 -10.99
N TYR A 659 -9.62 -4.08 -12.27
CA TYR A 659 -8.48 -4.89 -12.73
C TYR A 659 -7.48 -4.15 -13.62
N ALA A 660 -7.93 -3.14 -14.35
CA ALA A 660 -7.08 -2.52 -15.35
C ALA A 660 -6.06 -1.55 -14.74
N GLY A 661 -6.37 -0.97 -13.58
CA GLY A 661 -5.55 0.06 -12.95
C GLY A 661 -5.57 1.37 -13.74
N GLU A 662 -4.68 2.29 -13.38
CA GLU A 662 -4.68 3.64 -13.96
C GLU A 662 -4.02 3.71 -15.35
N ASN A 663 -4.49 4.68 -16.14
CA ASN A 663 -3.89 5.17 -17.39
C ASN A 663 -3.67 4.09 -18.47
N VAL A 664 -4.70 3.25 -18.68
CA VAL A 664 -4.73 2.20 -19.70
C VAL A 664 -4.85 2.80 -21.11
N GLN A 665 -4.00 2.35 -22.04
CA GLN A 665 -4.01 2.77 -23.43
C GLN A 665 -4.57 1.66 -24.34
N PHE A 666 -5.58 2.02 -25.14
CA PHE A 666 -6.14 1.17 -26.20
C PHE A 666 -5.54 1.52 -27.57
N SER A 667 -5.76 0.64 -28.56
CA SER A 667 -5.49 0.90 -29.98
C SER A 667 -6.46 1.90 -30.63
N GLY A 668 -7.62 2.15 -30.02
CA GLY A 668 -8.64 3.09 -30.48
C GLY A 668 -9.65 2.54 -31.49
N GLY A 669 -9.60 1.27 -31.87
CA GLY A 669 -10.62 0.63 -32.74
C GLY A 669 -11.40 -0.48 -32.03
N GLU A 670 -11.44 -0.47 -30.70
CA GLU A 670 -12.08 -1.49 -29.86
C GLU A 670 -12.82 -0.85 -28.68
N HIS A 671 -13.95 -1.44 -28.28
CA HIS A 671 -14.77 -1.02 -27.14
C HIS A 671 -15.30 -2.26 -26.41
N ALA A 672 -15.13 -2.32 -25.08
CA ALA A 672 -15.59 -3.41 -24.21
C ALA A 672 -17.00 -3.14 -23.63
N TRP A 673 -17.85 -4.17 -23.57
CA TRP A 673 -19.20 -4.09 -23.01
C TRP A 673 -19.42 -5.20 -21.97
N ASP A 674 -20.07 -4.87 -20.84
CA ASP A 674 -20.18 -5.75 -19.66
C ASP A 674 -21.34 -6.75 -19.68
N LEU A 675 -22.04 -6.87 -20.81
CA LEU A 675 -23.22 -7.74 -20.99
C LEU A 675 -24.40 -7.38 -20.07
N VAL A 676 -24.50 -6.11 -19.65
CA VAL A 676 -25.64 -5.59 -18.89
C VAL A 676 -26.46 -4.63 -19.76
N THR A 677 -27.78 -4.71 -19.68
CA THR A 677 -28.69 -3.82 -20.43
C THR A 677 -28.72 -2.42 -19.84
N THR A 678 -29.27 -1.45 -20.57
CA THR A 678 -29.51 -0.08 -20.05
C THR A 678 -30.37 -0.05 -18.78
N ASP A 679 -31.20 -1.09 -18.55
CA ASP A 679 -32.04 -1.27 -17.34
C ASP A 679 -31.34 -2.02 -16.18
N ASP A 680 -29.99 -2.12 -16.18
CA ASP A 680 -29.17 -2.85 -15.19
C ASP A 680 -29.50 -4.36 -15.09
N GLN A 681 -29.89 -4.99 -16.21
CA GLN A 681 -30.20 -6.43 -16.24
C GLN A 681 -29.11 -7.24 -16.95
N ALA A 682 -28.73 -8.36 -16.34
CA ALA A 682 -27.77 -9.30 -16.92
C ALA A 682 -28.34 -9.97 -18.19
N LEU A 683 -27.60 -9.93 -19.31
CA LEU A 683 -28.09 -10.47 -20.57
C LEU A 683 -28.42 -11.98 -20.51
N ALA A 684 -29.48 -12.42 -21.18
CA ALA A 684 -29.88 -13.83 -21.20
C ALA A 684 -29.07 -14.66 -22.22
N THR A 685 -29.17 -15.99 -22.12
CA THR A 685 -28.72 -16.89 -23.20
C THR A 685 -29.54 -16.62 -24.46
N GLY A 686 -28.89 -16.30 -25.58
CA GLY A 686 -29.57 -15.92 -26.80
C GLY A 686 -28.63 -15.52 -27.94
N LEU A 687 -29.24 -15.24 -29.09
CA LEU A 687 -28.58 -14.60 -30.23
C LEU A 687 -29.00 -13.12 -30.24
N TYR A 688 -28.03 -12.23 -30.34
CA TYR A 688 -28.23 -10.78 -30.34
C TYR A 688 -27.72 -10.18 -31.64
N LEU A 689 -28.35 -9.09 -32.07
CA LEU A 689 -27.94 -8.32 -33.24
C LEU A 689 -27.27 -7.03 -32.78
N TYR A 690 -26.43 -6.44 -33.62
CA TYR A 690 -25.92 -5.09 -33.39
C TYR A 690 -25.79 -4.30 -34.69
N THR A 691 -25.82 -2.98 -34.55
CA THR A 691 -25.44 -2.02 -35.58
C THR A 691 -24.33 -1.12 -35.05
N VAL A 692 -23.39 -0.77 -35.91
CA VAL A 692 -22.40 0.28 -35.63
C VAL A 692 -22.52 1.36 -36.70
N GLU A 693 -22.86 2.58 -36.28
CA GLU A 693 -22.98 3.76 -37.11
C GLU A 693 -21.72 4.63 -36.95
N ASP A 694 -20.97 4.83 -38.03
CA ASP A 694 -19.85 5.76 -38.08
C ASP A 694 -20.40 7.20 -38.07
N LEU A 695 -20.09 7.96 -37.01
CA LEU A 695 -20.61 9.32 -36.82
C LEU A 695 -19.91 10.36 -37.72
N GLN A 696 -18.88 9.98 -38.47
CA GLN A 696 -18.23 10.84 -39.48
C GLN A 696 -18.83 10.64 -40.88
N THR A 697 -19.15 9.40 -41.25
CA THR A 697 -19.59 9.04 -42.62
C THR A 697 -21.08 8.72 -42.74
N GLY A 698 -21.74 8.35 -41.64
CA GLY A 698 -23.10 7.80 -41.63
C GLY A 698 -23.18 6.35 -42.12
N GLU A 699 -22.05 5.65 -42.32
CA GLU A 699 -22.07 4.24 -42.71
C GLU A 699 -22.50 3.36 -41.54
N ILE A 700 -23.47 2.46 -41.78
CA ILE A 700 -23.98 1.53 -40.77
C ILE A 700 -23.57 0.09 -41.10
N GLN A 701 -22.63 -0.45 -40.32
CA GLN A 701 -22.32 -1.87 -40.33
C GLN A 701 -23.28 -2.66 -39.41
N LYS A 702 -23.52 -3.93 -39.74
CA LYS A 702 -24.44 -4.81 -39.01
C LYS A 702 -23.83 -6.18 -38.74
N GLY A 703 -24.12 -6.74 -37.57
CA GLY A 703 -23.67 -8.09 -37.22
C GLY A 703 -24.50 -8.75 -36.13
N LYS A 704 -23.97 -9.85 -35.60
CA LYS A 704 -24.61 -10.65 -34.56
C LYS A 704 -23.59 -11.34 -33.66
N PHE A 705 -23.95 -11.56 -32.40
CA PHE A 705 -23.18 -12.38 -31.46
C PHE A 705 -24.12 -13.26 -30.64
N ALA A 706 -23.59 -14.39 -30.16
CA ALA A 706 -24.34 -15.31 -29.31
C ALA A 706 -23.77 -15.35 -27.89
N VAL A 707 -24.67 -15.38 -26.90
CA VAL A 707 -24.36 -15.56 -25.49
C VAL A 707 -24.95 -16.88 -25.04
N ILE A 708 -24.12 -17.72 -24.43
CA ILE A 708 -24.48 -19.03 -23.90
C ILE A 708 -24.04 -19.03 -22.44
N LYS A 709 -24.95 -18.74 -21.51
CA LYS A 709 -24.70 -18.81 -20.06
C LYS A 709 -24.77 -20.25 -19.55
#